data_AF-A0A414RGB8-F1
#
_entry.id   AF-A0A414RGB8-F1
#
_cell.length_a   1.000
_cell.length_b   1.000
_cell.length_c   1.000
_cell.angle_alpha   90.00
_cell.angle_beta   90.00
_cell.angle_gamma   90.00
#
_symmetry.space_group_name_H-M   'P 1'
#
loop_
_entity.id
_entity.type
_entity.pdbx_description
1 polymer ?
#
loop_
_entity_poly.entity_id
_entity_poly.type
_entity_poly.pdbx_seq_one_letter_code
_entity_poly.pdbx_strand_id
1 'polypeptide(L)'
;MLYKELYKESNELAEERFALVRERIAEIEEKPETKEKYKEYFRQTAQLLQKQAAVYDLWADDAIQKRSLKEAEECNLGFYEDILGAAYQTSYANPDYAVKILGEEFGQLLCAYFAYVRREIGAAFRGDLMQLTIQMELFVEIYNRFENGEEKDAPEKSAVQQDLYWFFHDYSEIFYERSLRRLIDPAEDFETDIVMNADLTDLRYLYRYGVYIGENEKQIAAFLNKMTDEEIQAMADTYTEGYRIGFEVTGKDLSKKQTVQLRYPIGFERMVRAAVHNFEKMNLKPTMLATATSPNKQFDYDHREDRALYLDKAYVERCLEARKNYFEEEKKLAAGHAGPAVIEVFGEEPFSPENKECAVKYNEKQQKLCVYEMNMAGQMINEYIKGEERSFTIIAYPIPEIGERFEEIFAETVKLNTLDYKLYQTIQQKIIDVLDTADQVHITGKGKNKTDLYVNIWKLKDPSKETAFENCVADVNIPVGEVFTSPVLEKTTGTLFVGQVYLNGLNYENLEIRFKDGMVESYTCTNFKDEAENKKYIRDNVLKHHDTLPMGEFAIGTNTTAYRMARDYQIADKLPILIAEKTGPHFAVGDTCYSHEEDNISYNPDGKAIVARENSVSAQRKESVEKAYLNCHTDITIPYDELDKITVIRKDGSTEDIIADGKFVLAGTEQLNEPLL
;
A
#
# COMPACT_ATOMS: atom_id res chain seq x y z
N MET A 1 -1.17 -7.77 -27.92
CA MET A 1 -0.62 -9.10 -27.64
C MET A 1 -1.21 -9.51 -26.31
N LEU A 2 -1.72 -10.73 -26.19
CA LEU A 2 -2.23 -11.24 -24.91
C LEU A 2 -1.03 -11.57 -24.01
N TYR A 3 -1.18 -11.55 -22.69
CA TYR A 3 -0.10 -11.87 -21.74
C TYR A 3 0.53 -13.24 -22.02
N LYS A 4 -0.25 -14.20 -22.54
CA LYS A 4 0.21 -15.53 -22.92
C LYS A 4 1.33 -15.50 -23.98
N GLU A 5 1.27 -14.54 -24.90
CA GLU A 5 2.33 -14.37 -25.91
C GLU A 5 3.60 -13.76 -25.30
N LEU A 6 3.48 -12.94 -24.24
CA LEU A 6 4.64 -12.41 -23.50
C LEU A 6 5.43 -13.50 -22.77
N TYR A 7 4.74 -14.53 -22.26
CA TYR A 7 5.38 -15.66 -21.58
C TYR A 7 5.87 -16.75 -22.53
N LYS A 8 5.52 -16.70 -23.82
CA LYS A 8 5.76 -17.82 -24.73
C LYS A 8 7.23 -18.20 -24.84
N GLU A 9 8.11 -17.24 -25.15
CA GLU A 9 9.54 -17.50 -25.31
C GLU A 9 10.18 -17.97 -24.00
N SER A 10 9.87 -17.33 -22.88
CA SER A 10 10.37 -17.75 -21.57
C SER A 10 9.87 -19.15 -21.17
N ASN A 11 8.63 -19.49 -21.50
CA ASN A 11 8.07 -20.81 -21.22
C ASN A 11 8.72 -21.90 -22.08
N GLU A 12 8.95 -21.64 -23.37
CA GLU A 12 9.69 -22.55 -24.26
C GLU A 12 11.11 -22.82 -23.73
N LEU A 13 11.78 -21.81 -23.17
CA LEU A 13 13.10 -21.96 -22.53
C LEU A 13 13.07 -22.73 -21.19
N ALA A 14 11.91 -22.81 -20.55
CA ALA A 14 11.74 -23.45 -19.24
C ALA A 14 11.21 -24.90 -19.33
N GLU A 15 10.60 -25.29 -20.45
CA GLU A 15 9.81 -26.54 -20.58
C GLU A 15 10.58 -27.81 -20.19
N GLU A 16 11.77 -28.04 -20.75
CA GLU A 16 12.58 -29.22 -20.43
C GLU A 16 13.05 -29.22 -18.97
N ARG A 17 13.48 -28.04 -18.48
CA ARG A 17 13.94 -27.84 -17.09
C ARG A 17 12.81 -28.11 -16.10
N PHE A 18 11.61 -27.62 -16.40
CA PHE A 18 10.41 -27.84 -15.61
C PHE A 18 10.08 -29.32 -15.48
N ALA A 19 10.11 -30.06 -16.59
CA ALA A 19 9.83 -31.50 -16.57
C ALA A 19 10.84 -32.26 -15.68
N LEU A 20 12.14 -31.97 -15.82
CA LEU A 20 13.19 -32.60 -15.04
C LEU A 20 13.10 -32.28 -13.55
N VAL A 21 12.90 -31.01 -13.19
CA VAL A 21 12.83 -30.59 -11.79
C VAL A 21 11.55 -31.10 -11.12
N ARG A 22 10.43 -31.15 -11.85
CA ARG A 22 9.17 -31.70 -11.35
C ARG A 22 9.26 -33.20 -11.06
N GLU A 23 9.92 -33.98 -11.92
CA GLU A 23 10.19 -35.40 -11.65
C GLU A 23 11.00 -35.56 -10.37
N ARG A 24 12.08 -34.77 -10.24
CA ARG A 24 12.92 -34.78 -9.05
C ARG A 24 12.16 -34.43 -7.77
N ILE A 25 11.28 -33.42 -7.82
CA ILE A 25 10.44 -33.04 -6.68
C ILE A 25 9.48 -34.16 -6.28
N ALA A 26 8.93 -34.91 -7.23
CA ALA A 26 8.06 -36.05 -6.93
C ALA A 26 8.81 -37.16 -6.16
N GLU A 27 10.07 -37.43 -6.53
CA GLU A 27 10.93 -38.36 -5.78
C GLU A 27 11.18 -37.87 -4.35
N ILE A 28 11.46 -36.57 -4.19
CA ILE A 28 11.69 -35.93 -2.89
C ILE A 28 10.43 -36.01 -2.02
N GLU A 29 9.25 -35.79 -2.59
CA GLU A 29 7.97 -35.91 -1.89
C GLU A 29 7.76 -37.33 -1.34
N GLU A 30 7.95 -38.35 -2.18
CA GLU A 30 7.74 -39.75 -1.81
C GLU A 30 8.74 -40.19 -0.73
N LYS A 31 10.02 -39.84 -0.91
CA LYS A 31 11.09 -40.31 -0.04
C LYS A 31 12.20 -39.26 0.15
N PRO A 32 12.01 -38.30 1.07
CA PRO A 32 13.08 -37.37 1.43
C PRO A 32 14.24 -38.09 2.13
N GLU A 33 15.43 -38.05 1.52
CA GLU A 33 16.66 -38.69 2.00
C GLU A 33 17.55 -37.71 2.81
N THR A 34 16.92 -37.00 3.75
CA THR A 34 17.58 -36.05 4.67
C THR A 34 17.60 -36.58 6.10
N LYS A 35 18.27 -35.86 7.02
CA LYS A 35 18.10 -36.10 8.47
C LYS A 35 16.62 -35.99 8.87
N GLU A 36 16.21 -36.80 9.85
CA GLU A 36 14.81 -36.96 10.28
C GLU A 36 14.09 -35.63 10.52
N LYS A 37 14.73 -34.68 11.21
CA LYS A 37 14.13 -33.37 11.54
C LYS A 37 13.79 -32.50 10.32
N TYR A 38 14.38 -32.76 9.14
CA TYR A 38 14.13 -31.99 7.92
C TYR A 38 13.18 -32.69 6.94
N LYS A 39 12.94 -34.01 7.12
CA LYS A 39 12.17 -34.82 6.15
C LYS A 39 10.79 -34.23 5.90
N GLU A 40 10.09 -33.85 6.97
CA GLU A 40 8.73 -33.34 6.86
C GLU A 40 8.66 -31.95 6.21
N TYR A 41 9.63 -31.08 6.47
CA TYR A 41 9.73 -29.79 5.79
C TYR A 41 9.87 -29.94 4.28
N PHE A 42 10.81 -30.79 3.83
CA PHE A 42 11.04 -31.01 2.41
C PHE A 42 9.87 -31.70 1.73
N ARG A 43 9.22 -32.65 2.41
CA ARG A 43 8.00 -33.29 1.93
C ARG A 43 6.86 -32.27 1.72
N GLN A 44 6.57 -31.45 2.71
CA GLN A 44 5.48 -30.45 2.61
C GLN A 44 5.77 -29.39 1.55
N THR A 45 7.03 -28.96 1.43
CA THR A 45 7.43 -27.99 0.40
C THR A 45 7.33 -28.61 -1.00
N ALA A 46 7.74 -29.87 -1.18
CA ALA A 46 7.57 -30.60 -2.43
C ALA A 46 6.09 -30.75 -2.81
N GLN A 47 5.23 -31.09 -1.84
CA GLN A 47 3.77 -31.16 -2.05
C GLN A 47 3.18 -29.83 -2.52
N LEU A 48 3.62 -28.71 -1.92
CA LEU A 48 3.17 -27.38 -2.33
C LEU A 48 3.59 -27.05 -3.77
N LEU A 49 4.83 -27.37 -4.15
CA LEU A 49 5.34 -27.19 -5.51
C LEU A 49 4.61 -28.09 -6.52
N GLN A 50 4.33 -29.35 -6.18
CA GLN A 50 3.54 -30.24 -7.03
C GLN A 50 2.09 -29.76 -7.19
N LYS A 51 1.49 -29.19 -6.15
CA LYS A 51 0.17 -28.53 -6.27
C LYS A 51 0.21 -27.36 -7.26
N GLN A 52 1.26 -26.53 -7.23
CA GLN A 52 1.45 -25.46 -8.22
C GLN A 52 1.64 -26.01 -9.64
N ALA A 53 2.44 -27.06 -9.81
CA ALA A 53 2.62 -27.73 -11.10
C ALA A 53 1.30 -28.29 -11.65
N ALA A 54 0.47 -28.90 -10.80
CA ALA A 54 -0.83 -29.41 -11.20
C ALA A 54 -1.79 -28.29 -11.64
N VAL A 55 -1.72 -27.11 -11.01
CA VAL A 55 -2.49 -25.93 -11.46
C VAL A 55 -1.97 -25.42 -12.81
N TYR A 56 -0.66 -25.41 -13.02
CA TYR A 56 -0.09 -25.05 -14.32
C TYR A 56 -0.57 -25.98 -15.43
N ASP A 57 -0.62 -27.31 -15.20
CA ASP A 57 -1.17 -28.26 -16.17
C ASP A 57 -2.63 -27.93 -16.52
N LEU A 58 -3.45 -27.59 -15.51
CA LEU A 58 -4.84 -27.15 -15.73
C LEU A 58 -4.91 -25.85 -16.55
N TRP A 59 -3.99 -24.92 -16.34
CA TRP A 59 -3.90 -23.69 -17.12
C TRP A 59 -3.49 -23.98 -18.58
N ALA A 60 -2.50 -24.83 -18.79
CA ALA A 60 -1.98 -25.19 -20.11
C ALA A 60 -3.05 -25.87 -20.98
N ASP A 61 -3.88 -26.73 -20.38
CA ASP A 61 -4.98 -27.44 -21.05
C ASP A 61 -6.29 -26.63 -21.15
N ASP A 62 -6.30 -25.37 -20.68
CA ASP A 62 -7.50 -24.53 -20.54
C ASP A 62 -8.61 -25.22 -19.70
N ALA A 63 -8.23 -26.22 -18.89
CA ALA A 63 -9.11 -26.98 -18.02
C ALA A 63 -9.42 -26.22 -16.72
N ILE A 64 -8.56 -25.27 -16.34
CA ILE A 64 -8.75 -24.41 -15.17
C ILE A 64 -10.07 -23.65 -15.22
N GLN A 65 -10.52 -23.26 -16.43
CA GLN A 65 -11.80 -22.56 -16.65
C GLN A 65 -13.04 -23.46 -16.49
N LYS A 66 -12.84 -24.78 -16.55
CA LYS A 66 -13.93 -25.78 -16.56
C LYS A 66 -14.19 -26.40 -15.19
N ARG A 67 -13.39 -26.02 -14.19
CA ARG A 67 -13.54 -26.48 -12.79
C ARG A 67 -14.92 -26.11 -12.25
N SER A 68 -15.50 -27.00 -11.46
CA SER A 68 -16.65 -26.65 -10.63
C SER A 68 -16.23 -25.69 -9.50
N LEU A 69 -17.20 -24.98 -8.93
CA LEU A 69 -16.94 -24.05 -7.82
C LEU A 69 -16.29 -24.76 -6.63
N LYS A 70 -16.82 -25.91 -6.27
CA LYS A 70 -16.30 -26.73 -5.17
C LYS A 70 -14.85 -27.15 -5.41
N GLU A 71 -14.52 -27.60 -6.62
CA GLU A 71 -13.13 -27.96 -6.96
C GLU A 71 -12.19 -26.75 -6.91
N ALA A 72 -12.66 -25.56 -7.31
CA ALA A 72 -11.88 -24.33 -7.23
C ALA A 72 -11.64 -23.90 -5.76
N GLU A 73 -12.69 -23.99 -4.92
CA GLU A 73 -12.62 -23.76 -3.47
C GLU A 73 -11.63 -24.70 -2.77
N GLU A 74 -11.72 -26.00 -3.03
CA GLU A 74 -10.83 -27.02 -2.47
C GLU A 74 -9.37 -26.79 -2.90
N CYS A 75 -9.16 -26.42 -4.17
CA CYS A 75 -7.83 -26.08 -4.68
C CYS A 75 -7.26 -24.85 -3.96
N ASN A 76 -8.07 -23.81 -3.79
CA ASN A 76 -7.65 -22.58 -3.14
C ASN A 76 -7.29 -22.83 -1.67
N LEU A 77 -8.19 -23.46 -0.91
CA LEU A 77 -7.97 -23.78 0.50
C LEU A 77 -6.70 -24.63 0.70
N GLY A 78 -6.48 -25.62 -0.17
CA GLY A 78 -5.32 -26.50 -0.10
C GLY A 78 -3.96 -25.82 -0.27
N PHE A 79 -3.91 -24.55 -0.72
CA PHE A 79 -2.68 -23.76 -0.75
C PHE A 79 -2.43 -22.98 0.54
N TYR A 80 -3.48 -22.63 1.29
CA TYR A 80 -3.39 -21.68 2.41
C TYR A 80 -3.70 -22.30 3.77
N GLU A 81 -4.28 -23.49 3.83
CA GLU A 81 -4.81 -24.13 5.05
C GLU A 81 -3.87 -24.11 6.26
N ASP A 82 -2.56 -24.28 6.05
CA ASP A 82 -1.57 -24.34 7.13
C ASP A 82 -1.18 -22.95 7.67
N ILE A 83 -1.46 -21.87 6.94
CA ILE A 83 -1.24 -20.49 7.42
C ILE A 83 -2.51 -19.84 7.95
N LEU A 84 -3.67 -20.51 7.91
CA LEU A 84 -4.92 -19.95 8.41
C LEU A 84 -5.07 -20.15 9.93
N GLY A 85 -5.43 -19.06 10.63
CA GLY A 85 -5.81 -19.08 12.04
C GLY A 85 -4.82 -19.84 12.93
N ALA A 86 -5.32 -20.82 13.71
CA ALA A 86 -4.50 -21.59 14.64
C ALA A 86 -3.49 -22.53 13.95
N ALA A 87 -3.72 -22.92 12.68
CA ALA A 87 -2.80 -23.80 11.95
C ALA A 87 -1.42 -23.15 11.76
N TYR A 88 -1.38 -21.82 11.66
CA TYR A 88 -0.15 -21.06 11.54
C TYR A 88 0.83 -21.29 12.70
N GLN A 89 0.35 -21.63 13.89
CA GLN A 89 1.22 -21.91 15.04
C GLN A 89 2.09 -23.17 14.85
N THR A 90 1.73 -24.02 13.89
CA THR A 90 2.45 -25.25 13.54
C THR A 90 2.90 -25.30 12.08
N SER A 91 2.86 -24.18 11.36
CA SER A 91 3.36 -24.11 9.98
C SER A 91 4.85 -23.84 9.95
N TYR A 92 5.55 -24.38 8.94
CA TYR A 92 6.93 -24.00 8.63
C TYR A 92 7.07 -22.56 8.14
N ALA A 93 5.95 -21.88 7.84
CA ALA A 93 5.89 -20.45 7.61
C ALA A 93 5.89 -19.64 8.92
N ASN A 94 5.85 -20.26 10.09
CA ASN A 94 5.95 -19.52 11.35
C ASN A 94 7.40 -19.57 11.84
N PRO A 95 8.10 -18.43 11.98
CA PRO A 95 9.52 -18.43 12.32
C PRO A 95 9.86 -19.16 13.62
N ASP A 96 9.04 -19.02 14.67
CA ASP A 96 9.28 -19.69 15.95
C ASP A 96 9.09 -21.21 15.84
N TYR A 97 8.09 -21.65 15.08
CA TYR A 97 7.87 -23.07 14.81
C TYR A 97 9.00 -23.65 13.95
N ALA A 98 9.36 -22.98 12.87
CA ALA A 98 10.41 -23.40 11.96
C ALA A 98 11.77 -23.52 12.68
N VAL A 99 12.16 -22.53 13.49
CA VAL A 99 13.39 -22.59 14.28
C VAL A 99 13.33 -23.70 15.34
N LYS A 100 12.18 -23.88 16.01
CA LYS A 100 12.00 -24.97 16.98
C LYS A 100 12.21 -26.36 16.37
N ILE A 101 11.69 -26.60 15.16
CA ILE A 101 11.74 -27.93 14.53
C ILE A 101 13.04 -28.14 13.74
N LEU A 102 13.45 -27.15 12.95
CA LEU A 102 14.57 -27.25 12.01
C LEU A 102 15.90 -26.86 12.67
N GLY A 103 15.85 -26.15 13.80
CA GLY A 103 16.99 -25.63 14.57
C GLY A 103 17.39 -24.20 14.17
N GLU A 104 18.11 -23.51 15.06
CA GLU A 104 18.55 -22.11 14.88
C GLU A 104 19.44 -21.90 13.64
N GLU A 105 20.14 -22.94 13.21
CA GLU A 105 21.06 -22.85 12.08
C GLU A 105 20.33 -22.60 10.76
N PHE A 106 19.26 -23.35 10.47
CA PHE A 106 18.56 -23.34 9.18
C PHE A 106 17.11 -22.88 9.25
N GLY A 107 16.50 -22.86 10.45
CA GLY A 107 15.08 -22.61 10.60
C GLY A 107 14.61 -21.31 9.95
N GLN A 108 15.37 -20.22 10.11
CA GLN A 108 15.05 -18.94 9.47
C GLN A 108 15.18 -18.98 7.94
N LEU A 109 16.23 -19.61 7.40
CA LEU A 109 16.47 -19.70 5.96
C LEU A 109 15.37 -20.51 5.27
N LEU A 110 15.04 -21.67 5.84
CA LEU A 110 14.00 -22.56 5.33
C LEU A 110 12.59 -21.95 5.52
N CYS A 111 12.33 -21.28 6.63
CA CYS A 111 11.08 -20.54 6.85
C CYS A 111 10.87 -19.45 5.77
N ALA A 112 11.90 -18.63 5.51
CA ALA A 112 11.84 -17.59 4.49
C ALA A 112 11.66 -18.16 3.08
N TYR A 113 12.34 -19.27 2.77
CA TYR A 113 12.15 -19.95 1.48
C TYR A 113 10.73 -20.50 1.33
N PHE A 114 10.18 -21.13 2.37
CA PHE A 114 8.82 -21.65 2.35
C PHE A 114 7.78 -20.54 2.15
N ALA A 115 7.99 -19.37 2.79
CA ALA A 115 7.17 -18.19 2.56
C ALA A 115 7.31 -17.64 1.13
N TYR A 116 8.51 -17.67 0.54
CA TYR A 116 8.72 -17.33 -0.87
C TYR A 116 7.94 -18.26 -1.81
N VAL A 117 7.97 -19.59 -1.58
CA VAL A 117 7.18 -20.56 -2.36
C VAL A 117 5.69 -20.23 -2.35
N ARG A 118 5.17 -19.81 -1.20
CA ARG A 118 3.76 -19.40 -1.04
C ARG A 118 3.43 -18.11 -1.79
N ARG A 119 4.33 -17.13 -1.80
CA ARG A 119 4.10 -15.85 -2.49
C ARG A 119 4.02 -15.99 -4.01
N GLU A 120 4.61 -17.04 -4.59
CA GLU A 120 4.60 -17.28 -6.04
C GLU A 120 3.50 -18.24 -6.53
N ILE A 121 2.49 -18.59 -5.71
CA ILE A 121 1.34 -19.42 -6.14
C ILE A 121 0.68 -18.86 -7.41
N GLY A 122 0.56 -17.53 -7.50
CA GLY A 122 -0.07 -16.86 -8.64
C GLY A 122 0.64 -17.10 -9.99
N ALA A 123 1.92 -17.50 -10.00
CA ALA A 123 2.65 -17.83 -11.23
C ALA A 123 1.99 -18.99 -11.99
N ALA A 124 1.52 -20.01 -11.28
CA ALA A 124 0.84 -21.16 -11.90
C ALA A 124 -0.48 -20.79 -12.57
N PHE A 125 -1.26 -19.89 -11.96
CA PHE A 125 -2.54 -19.44 -12.50
C PHE A 125 -2.39 -18.52 -13.71
N ARG A 126 -1.21 -17.88 -13.85
CA ARG A 126 -0.83 -17.03 -14.99
C ARG A 126 -0.07 -17.77 -16.09
N GLY A 127 0.27 -19.04 -15.87
CA GLY A 127 1.10 -19.79 -16.82
C GLY A 127 2.53 -19.28 -16.94
N ASP A 128 3.08 -18.68 -15.88
CA ASP A 128 4.47 -18.22 -15.82
C ASP A 128 5.38 -19.43 -15.48
N LEU A 129 5.65 -20.25 -16.51
CA LEU A 129 6.40 -21.50 -16.36
C LEU A 129 7.85 -21.24 -15.94
N MET A 130 8.45 -20.16 -16.46
CA MET A 130 9.81 -19.78 -16.08
C MET A 130 9.90 -19.52 -14.57
N GLN A 131 8.98 -18.73 -14.00
CA GLN A 131 8.97 -18.46 -12.56
C GLN A 131 8.81 -19.74 -11.72
N LEU A 132 7.89 -20.63 -12.11
CA LEU A 132 7.72 -21.92 -11.43
C LEU A 132 8.99 -22.76 -11.48
N THR A 133 9.63 -22.80 -12.65
CA THR A 133 10.83 -23.61 -12.90
C THR A 133 11.99 -23.16 -12.03
N ILE A 134 12.32 -21.86 -12.03
CA ILE A 134 13.46 -21.34 -11.25
C ILE A 134 13.24 -21.52 -9.74
N GLN A 135 12.00 -21.40 -9.27
CA GLN A 135 11.67 -21.66 -7.87
C GLN A 135 11.85 -23.13 -7.49
N MET A 136 11.39 -24.04 -8.34
CA MET A 136 11.56 -25.49 -8.18
C MET A 136 13.04 -25.90 -8.24
N GLU A 137 13.84 -25.26 -9.09
CA GLU A 137 15.28 -25.50 -9.16
C GLU A 137 15.96 -25.09 -7.87
N LEU A 138 15.62 -23.93 -7.30
CA LEU A 138 16.12 -23.52 -5.99
C LEU A 138 15.73 -24.51 -4.89
N PHE A 139 14.50 -25.07 -4.93
CA PHE A 139 14.10 -26.12 -3.98
C PHE A 139 15.05 -27.34 -4.07
N VAL A 140 15.27 -27.84 -5.29
CA VAL A 140 16.13 -29.00 -5.53
C VAL A 140 17.57 -28.71 -5.15
N GLU A 141 18.09 -27.52 -5.46
CA GLU A 141 19.43 -27.09 -5.07
C GLU A 141 19.61 -27.07 -3.56
N ILE A 142 18.67 -26.45 -2.83
CA ILE A 142 18.67 -26.44 -1.36
C ILE A 142 18.58 -27.87 -0.85
N TYR A 143 17.63 -28.68 -1.32
CA TYR A 143 17.45 -30.07 -0.90
C TYR A 143 18.72 -30.90 -1.08
N ASN A 144 19.40 -30.78 -2.22
CA ASN A 144 20.63 -31.52 -2.53
C ASN A 144 21.76 -31.22 -1.50
N ARG A 145 21.75 -30.06 -0.85
CA ARG A 145 22.69 -29.78 0.26
C ARG A 145 22.40 -30.62 1.50
N PHE A 146 21.13 -30.95 1.75
CA PHE A 146 20.69 -31.80 2.86
C PHE A 146 20.66 -33.28 2.48
N GLU A 147 20.60 -33.61 1.19
CA GLU A 147 20.61 -34.97 0.64
C GLU A 147 22.00 -35.57 0.69
N ASN A 148 22.41 -36.08 1.85
CA ASN A 148 23.68 -36.82 1.99
C ASN A 148 23.62 -37.92 3.07
N GLY A 149 22.40 -38.39 3.43
CA GLY A 149 22.17 -39.50 4.36
C GLY A 149 22.35 -39.17 5.85
N GLU A 150 21.95 -40.11 6.71
CA GLU A 150 21.99 -39.98 8.18
C GLU A 150 23.42 -39.98 8.78
N GLU A 151 24.45 -40.33 7.98
CA GLU A 151 25.83 -40.56 8.43
C GLU A 151 26.80 -39.37 8.25
N LYS A 152 26.37 -38.21 7.75
CA LYS A 152 27.21 -37.00 7.63
C LYS A 152 26.66 -35.77 8.37
N ASP A 153 27.54 -34.82 8.66
CA ASP A 153 27.19 -33.53 9.26
C ASP A 153 26.21 -32.74 8.36
N ALA A 154 25.47 -31.80 8.96
CA ALA A 154 24.59 -30.92 8.20
C ALA A 154 25.43 -30.08 7.19
N PRO A 155 24.84 -29.57 6.09
CA PRO A 155 25.55 -28.64 5.21
C PRO A 155 26.06 -27.42 5.99
N GLU A 156 26.95 -26.62 5.42
CA GLU A 156 27.26 -25.32 6.01
C GLU A 156 26.10 -24.35 5.80
N LYS A 157 25.66 -23.64 6.85
CA LYS A 157 24.64 -22.58 6.76
C LYS A 157 24.90 -21.58 5.64
N SER A 158 26.15 -21.18 5.48
CA SER A 158 26.62 -20.25 4.45
C SER A 158 26.29 -20.72 3.04
N ALA A 159 26.31 -22.03 2.78
CA ALA A 159 26.02 -22.59 1.46
C ALA A 159 24.54 -22.42 1.09
N VAL A 160 23.62 -22.74 2.01
CA VAL A 160 22.17 -22.53 1.80
C VAL A 160 21.84 -21.04 1.66
N GLN A 161 22.50 -20.19 2.46
CA GLN A 161 22.34 -18.74 2.34
C GLN A 161 22.86 -18.20 1.00
N GLN A 162 23.93 -18.79 0.45
CA GLN A 162 24.45 -18.42 -0.87
C GLN A 162 23.50 -18.84 -2.01
N ASP A 163 22.83 -19.99 -1.91
CA ASP A 163 21.80 -20.37 -2.91
C ASP A 163 20.70 -19.33 -2.98
N LEU A 164 20.17 -18.91 -1.82
CA LEU A 164 19.17 -17.86 -1.75
C LEU A 164 19.70 -16.54 -2.31
N TYR A 165 20.91 -16.15 -1.93
CA TYR A 165 21.51 -14.90 -2.41
C TYR A 165 21.64 -14.87 -3.93
N TRP A 166 22.25 -15.90 -4.53
CA TRP A 166 22.49 -15.95 -5.97
C TRP A 166 21.20 -16.13 -6.75
N PHE A 167 20.23 -16.89 -6.23
CA PHE A 167 18.90 -16.96 -6.82
C PHE A 167 18.26 -15.56 -6.96
N PHE A 168 18.19 -14.80 -5.87
CA PHE A 168 17.59 -13.46 -5.92
C PHE A 168 18.42 -12.48 -6.75
N HIS A 169 19.74 -12.58 -6.70
CA HIS A 169 20.64 -11.73 -7.46
C HIS A 169 20.56 -12.00 -8.98
N ASP A 170 20.69 -13.26 -9.40
CA ASP A 170 20.83 -13.64 -10.81
C ASP A 170 19.50 -13.52 -11.55
N TYR A 171 18.39 -13.85 -10.90
CA TYR A 171 17.03 -13.71 -11.47
C TYR A 171 16.39 -12.35 -11.21
N SER A 172 17.12 -11.38 -10.66
CA SER A 172 16.62 -10.01 -10.42
C SER A 172 16.01 -9.36 -11.66
N GLU A 173 16.60 -9.58 -12.83
CA GLU A 173 16.11 -9.08 -14.11
C GLU A 173 14.71 -9.61 -14.42
N ILE A 174 14.50 -10.93 -14.32
CA ILE A 174 13.19 -11.57 -14.48
C ILE A 174 12.17 -10.98 -13.50
N PHE A 175 12.54 -10.81 -12.23
CA PHE A 175 11.62 -10.31 -11.20
C PHE A 175 11.19 -8.85 -11.42
N TYR A 176 12.14 -7.97 -11.76
CA TYR A 176 11.84 -6.55 -11.94
C TYR A 176 11.20 -6.23 -13.29
N GLU A 177 11.62 -6.88 -14.37
CA GLU A 177 10.94 -6.76 -15.66
C GLU A 177 9.48 -7.18 -15.53
N ARG A 178 9.19 -8.32 -14.91
CA ARG A 178 7.83 -8.78 -14.66
C ARG A 178 7.01 -7.76 -13.86
N SER A 179 7.58 -7.21 -12.79
CA SER A 179 6.90 -6.22 -11.93
C SER A 179 6.62 -4.91 -12.66
N LEU A 180 7.61 -4.38 -13.39
CA LEU A 180 7.48 -3.14 -14.15
C LEU A 180 6.59 -3.31 -15.38
N ARG A 181 6.63 -4.45 -16.06
CA ARG A 181 5.72 -4.77 -17.17
C ARG A 181 4.26 -4.74 -16.74
N ARG A 182 3.94 -5.38 -15.60
CA ARG A 182 2.59 -5.31 -15.00
C ARG A 182 2.16 -3.89 -14.61
N LEU A 183 3.13 -2.99 -14.36
CA LEU A 183 2.85 -1.59 -14.06
C LEU A 183 2.52 -0.78 -15.32
N ILE A 184 3.30 -0.91 -16.41
CA ILE A 184 3.26 0.03 -17.55
C ILE A 184 2.78 -0.56 -18.88
N ASP A 185 2.80 -1.88 -19.08
CA ASP A 185 2.48 -2.50 -20.36
C ASP A 185 1.06 -3.11 -20.36
N PRO A 186 0.11 -2.56 -21.13
CA PRO A 186 -1.25 -3.09 -21.22
C PRO A 186 -1.33 -4.43 -21.98
N ALA A 187 -0.23 -4.94 -22.56
CA ALA A 187 -0.16 -6.29 -23.10
C ALA A 187 -0.06 -7.37 -22.01
N GLU A 188 0.35 -7.01 -20.79
CA GLU A 188 0.25 -7.88 -19.61
C GLU A 188 -1.19 -7.85 -19.07
N ASP A 189 -2.11 -8.43 -19.83
CA ASP A 189 -3.55 -8.27 -19.70
C ASP A 189 -4.25 -9.38 -18.88
N PHE A 190 -3.55 -10.12 -18.02
CA PHE A 190 -4.13 -11.24 -17.26
C PHE A 190 -5.38 -10.85 -16.44
N GLU A 191 -5.28 -9.80 -15.61
CA GLU A 191 -6.40 -9.27 -14.84
C GLU A 191 -7.46 -8.66 -15.75
N THR A 192 -7.04 -7.97 -16.82
CA THR A 192 -7.97 -7.35 -17.78
C THR A 192 -8.81 -8.42 -18.48
N ASP A 193 -8.24 -9.57 -18.84
CA ASP A 193 -8.97 -10.71 -19.40
C ASP A 193 -10.03 -11.23 -18.42
N ILE A 194 -9.69 -11.39 -17.14
CA ILE A 194 -10.65 -11.83 -16.13
C ILE A 194 -11.79 -10.81 -16.01
N VAL A 195 -11.46 -9.52 -15.80
CA VAL A 195 -12.45 -8.46 -15.61
C VAL A 195 -13.36 -8.31 -16.83
N MET A 196 -12.82 -8.36 -18.05
CA MET A 196 -13.59 -8.07 -19.26
C MET A 196 -14.31 -9.29 -19.83
N ASN A 197 -13.74 -10.48 -19.70
CA ASN A 197 -14.22 -11.67 -20.41
C ASN A 197 -14.84 -12.76 -19.51
N ALA A 198 -14.66 -12.71 -18.19
CA ALA A 198 -15.32 -13.66 -17.30
C ALA A 198 -16.82 -13.33 -17.09
N ASP A 199 -17.62 -14.36 -16.82
CA ASP A 199 -18.98 -14.19 -16.30
C ASP A 199 -18.90 -13.84 -14.80
N LEU A 200 -19.06 -12.55 -14.48
CA LEU A 200 -18.96 -12.06 -13.10
C LEU A 200 -20.16 -12.46 -12.22
N THR A 201 -21.24 -12.98 -12.83
CA THR A 201 -22.36 -13.54 -12.05
C THR A 201 -22.03 -14.92 -11.48
N ASP A 202 -20.99 -15.55 -12.01
CA ASP A 202 -20.48 -16.85 -11.57
C ASP A 202 -19.18 -16.68 -10.77
N LEU A 203 -19.30 -16.71 -9.44
CA LEU A 203 -18.20 -16.46 -8.50
C LEU A 203 -16.98 -17.39 -8.65
N ARG A 204 -17.06 -18.43 -9.48
CA ARG A 204 -15.90 -19.26 -9.86
C ARG A 204 -14.74 -18.44 -10.43
N TYR A 205 -15.01 -17.30 -11.08
CA TYR A 205 -13.95 -16.48 -11.66
C TYR A 205 -12.95 -15.96 -10.60
N LEU A 206 -13.39 -15.75 -9.34
CA LEU A 206 -12.53 -15.25 -8.25
C LEU A 206 -11.30 -16.14 -8.06
N TYR A 207 -11.45 -17.45 -8.23
CA TYR A 207 -10.37 -18.42 -8.06
C TYR A 207 -9.36 -18.43 -9.22
N ARG A 208 -9.63 -17.72 -10.31
CA ARG A 208 -8.70 -17.62 -11.45
C ARG A 208 -7.48 -16.76 -11.14
N TYR A 209 -7.56 -15.86 -10.17
CA TYR A 209 -6.45 -14.92 -9.85
C TYR A 209 -5.23 -15.60 -9.24
N GLY A 210 -5.37 -16.80 -8.66
CA GLY A 210 -4.27 -17.50 -8.01
C GLY A 210 -3.82 -16.88 -6.68
N VAL A 211 -4.76 -16.25 -5.97
CA VAL A 211 -4.58 -15.71 -4.62
C VAL A 211 -5.60 -16.32 -3.66
N TYR A 212 -5.45 -16.09 -2.35
CA TYR A 212 -6.44 -16.54 -1.37
C TYR A 212 -7.79 -15.84 -1.60
N ILE A 213 -8.88 -16.62 -1.66
CA ILE A 213 -10.24 -16.10 -1.83
C ILE A 213 -11.03 -16.43 -0.57
N GLY A 214 -11.23 -15.42 0.27
CA GLY A 214 -11.95 -15.51 1.54
C GLY A 214 -13.44 -15.17 1.41
N GLU A 215 -14.07 -14.96 2.57
CA GLU A 215 -15.46 -14.54 2.64
C GLU A 215 -15.66 -13.11 2.12
N ASN A 216 -14.69 -12.22 2.33
CA ASN A 216 -14.77 -10.83 1.88
C ASN A 216 -14.94 -10.74 0.36
N GLU A 217 -14.05 -11.38 -0.41
CA GLU A 217 -14.09 -11.39 -1.88
C GLU A 217 -15.40 -11.99 -2.42
N LYS A 218 -15.85 -13.11 -1.83
CA LYS A 218 -17.08 -13.80 -2.25
C LYS A 218 -18.32 -12.96 -1.98
N GLN A 219 -18.42 -12.42 -0.76
CA GLN A 219 -19.61 -11.70 -0.33
C GLN A 219 -19.71 -10.33 -1.01
N ILE A 220 -18.59 -9.63 -1.22
CA ILE A 220 -18.61 -8.35 -1.94
C ILE A 220 -18.98 -8.55 -3.41
N ALA A 221 -18.42 -9.56 -4.09
CA ALA A 221 -18.80 -9.88 -5.47
C ALA A 221 -20.30 -10.23 -5.58
N ALA A 222 -20.80 -11.05 -4.65
CA ALA A 222 -22.21 -11.41 -4.59
C ALA A 222 -23.12 -10.21 -4.30
N PHE A 223 -22.68 -9.28 -3.43
CA PHE A 223 -23.40 -8.06 -3.12
C PHE A 223 -23.47 -7.13 -4.33
N LEU A 224 -22.33 -6.86 -4.97
CA LEU A 224 -22.28 -6.02 -6.16
C LEU A 224 -23.11 -6.61 -7.31
N ASN A 225 -23.24 -7.94 -7.43
CA ASN A 225 -24.14 -8.59 -8.40
C ASN A 225 -25.64 -8.33 -8.16
N LYS A 226 -26.05 -7.91 -6.96
CA LYS A 226 -27.44 -7.52 -6.67
C LYS A 226 -27.77 -6.09 -7.08
N MET A 227 -26.75 -5.24 -7.26
CA MET A 227 -26.93 -3.83 -7.63
C MET A 227 -27.43 -3.70 -9.07
N THR A 228 -28.09 -2.61 -9.38
CA THR A 228 -28.47 -2.27 -10.76
C THR A 228 -27.26 -1.84 -11.58
N ASP A 229 -27.36 -1.91 -12.90
CA ASP A 229 -26.29 -1.42 -13.78
C ASP A 229 -26.08 0.09 -13.60
N GLU A 230 -27.16 0.84 -13.31
CA GLU A 230 -27.11 2.27 -13.02
C GLU A 230 -26.33 2.59 -11.74
N GLU A 231 -26.52 1.81 -10.66
CA GLU A 231 -25.77 2.01 -9.40
C GLU A 231 -24.29 1.70 -9.57
N ILE A 232 -23.96 0.60 -10.28
CA ILE A 232 -22.57 0.24 -10.58
C ILE A 232 -21.91 1.30 -11.45
N GLN A 233 -22.62 1.78 -12.47
CA GLN A 233 -22.12 2.84 -13.35
C GLN A 233 -21.89 4.14 -12.56
N ALA A 234 -22.79 4.51 -11.64
CA ALA A 234 -22.63 5.72 -10.82
C ALA A 234 -21.38 5.65 -9.92
N MET A 235 -21.09 4.48 -9.33
CA MET A 235 -19.85 4.27 -8.57
C MET A 235 -18.61 4.43 -9.45
N ALA A 236 -18.60 3.79 -10.62
CA ALA A 236 -17.50 3.90 -11.58
C ALA A 236 -17.33 5.33 -12.13
N ASP A 237 -18.42 6.04 -12.39
CA ASP A 237 -18.42 7.44 -12.83
C ASP A 237 -17.79 8.33 -11.78
N THR A 238 -18.17 8.18 -10.51
CA THR A 238 -17.60 8.96 -9.38
C THR A 238 -16.08 8.79 -9.31
N TYR A 239 -15.63 7.53 -9.39
CA TYR A 239 -14.22 7.17 -9.36
C TYR A 239 -13.44 7.68 -10.57
N THR A 240 -13.95 7.49 -11.80
CA THR A 240 -13.24 7.89 -13.03
C THR A 240 -13.33 9.39 -13.32
N GLU A 241 -14.39 10.08 -12.92
CA GLU A 241 -14.48 11.53 -13.02
C GLU A 241 -13.56 12.23 -12.02
N GLY A 242 -13.38 11.68 -10.81
CA GLY A 242 -12.31 12.12 -9.91
C GLY A 242 -10.97 12.14 -10.65
N TYR A 243 -10.62 11.03 -11.30
CA TYR A 243 -9.39 10.93 -12.09
C TYR A 243 -9.25 12.00 -13.18
N ARG A 244 -10.31 12.21 -13.97
CA ARG A 244 -10.30 13.23 -15.03
C ARG A 244 -10.18 14.65 -14.45
N ILE A 245 -10.91 14.94 -13.37
CA ILE A 245 -10.89 16.25 -12.69
C ILE A 245 -9.50 16.51 -12.10
N GLY A 246 -8.85 15.51 -11.49
CA GLY A 246 -7.49 15.61 -10.97
C GLY A 246 -6.49 16.08 -12.02
N PHE A 247 -6.59 15.61 -13.26
CA PHE A 247 -5.77 16.14 -14.37
C PHE A 247 -6.13 17.58 -14.74
N GLU A 248 -7.42 17.92 -14.76
CA GLU A 248 -7.90 19.27 -15.10
C GLU A 248 -7.44 20.32 -14.09
N VAL A 249 -7.63 20.08 -12.79
CA VAL A 249 -7.30 21.04 -11.73
C VAL A 249 -5.79 21.24 -11.54
N THR A 250 -5.00 20.20 -11.80
CA THR A 250 -3.53 20.28 -11.76
C THR A 250 -2.92 20.79 -13.08
N GLY A 251 -3.75 21.08 -14.09
CA GLY A 251 -3.28 21.57 -15.39
C GLY A 251 -2.48 20.53 -16.19
N LYS A 252 -2.64 19.24 -15.89
CA LYS A 252 -1.92 18.13 -16.53
C LYS A 252 -2.67 17.67 -17.79
N ASP A 253 -1.94 17.58 -18.90
CA ASP A 253 -2.50 17.19 -20.19
C ASP A 253 -2.63 15.65 -20.30
N LEU A 254 -3.83 15.15 -19.99
CA LEU A 254 -4.14 13.73 -20.08
C LEU A 254 -3.98 13.15 -21.50
N SER A 255 -4.09 13.95 -22.55
CA SER A 255 -4.00 13.48 -23.94
C SER A 255 -2.60 12.98 -24.33
N LYS A 256 -1.58 13.30 -23.52
CA LYS A 256 -0.22 12.76 -23.66
C LYS A 256 -0.11 11.32 -23.18
N LYS A 257 -1.10 10.82 -22.44
CA LYS A 257 -1.07 9.52 -21.78
C LYS A 257 -1.82 8.46 -22.56
N GLN A 258 -1.48 7.21 -22.28
CA GLN A 258 -1.92 6.02 -23.02
C GLN A 258 -2.45 4.94 -22.10
N THR A 259 -1.96 4.86 -20.86
CA THR A 259 -2.34 3.81 -19.92
C THR A 259 -2.67 4.37 -18.54
N VAL A 260 -3.60 3.74 -17.83
CA VAL A 260 -3.94 3.99 -16.43
C VAL A 260 -3.81 2.67 -15.66
N GLN A 261 -3.23 2.69 -14.46
CA GLN A 261 -3.20 1.48 -13.62
C GLN A 261 -4.43 1.43 -12.72
N LEU A 262 -5.30 0.45 -12.91
CA LEU A 262 -6.39 0.18 -11.97
C LEU A 262 -5.88 -0.73 -10.86
N ARG A 263 -5.89 -0.24 -9.63
CA ARG A 263 -5.63 -1.07 -8.43
C ARG A 263 -6.95 -1.34 -7.76
N TYR A 264 -7.29 -2.60 -7.52
CA TYR A 264 -8.59 -2.94 -6.95
C TYR A 264 -8.58 -4.22 -6.11
N PRO A 265 -9.41 -4.29 -5.06
CA PRO A 265 -9.73 -5.52 -4.34
C PRO A 265 -10.53 -6.50 -5.23
N ILE A 266 -10.16 -7.78 -5.20
CA ILE A 266 -10.90 -8.85 -5.85
C ILE A 266 -12.34 -8.89 -5.29
N GLY A 267 -13.29 -9.08 -6.20
CA GLY A 267 -14.72 -8.99 -5.92
C GLY A 267 -15.36 -7.66 -6.37
N PHE A 268 -14.57 -6.62 -6.69
CA PHE A 268 -15.06 -5.35 -7.25
C PHE A 268 -15.10 -5.33 -8.79
N GLU A 269 -14.90 -6.47 -9.47
CA GLU A 269 -14.73 -6.54 -10.92
C GLU A 269 -15.90 -5.93 -11.70
N ARG A 270 -17.13 -5.99 -11.17
CA ARG A 270 -18.30 -5.40 -11.84
C ARG A 270 -18.18 -3.88 -11.95
N MET A 271 -17.71 -3.21 -10.89
CA MET A 271 -17.40 -1.77 -10.91
C MET A 271 -16.16 -1.49 -11.77
N VAL A 272 -15.11 -2.31 -11.65
CA VAL A 272 -13.85 -2.13 -12.41
C VAL A 272 -14.11 -2.25 -13.91
N ARG A 273 -14.96 -3.19 -14.36
CA ARG A 273 -15.37 -3.31 -15.75
C ARG A 273 -16.04 -2.04 -16.28
N ALA A 274 -16.93 -1.44 -15.49
CA ALA A 274 -17.55 -0.16 -15.85
C ALA A 274 -16.49 0.98 -15.89
N ALA A 275 -15.54 0.98 -14.96
CA ALA A 275 -14.44 1.95 -14.94
C ALA A 275 -13.50 1.80 -16.16
N VAL A 276 -13.19 0.57 -16.60
CA VAL A 276 -12.42 0.31 -17.83
C VAL A 276 -13.10 0.98 -19.03
N HIS A 277 -14.41 0.80 -19.19
CA HIS A 277 -15.17 1.45 -20.26
C HIS A 277 -15.18 2.98 -20.16
N ASN A 278 -15.11 3.54 -18.95
CA ASN A 278 -14.96 4.99 -18.78
C ASN A 278 -13.57 5.47 -19.19
N PHE A 279 -12.52 4.77 -18.78
CA PHE A 279 -11.15 5.11 -19.17
C PHE A 279 -10.88 4.94 -20.68
N GLU A 280 -11.53 3.97 -21.33
CA GLU A 280 -11.50 3.83 -22.80
C GLU A 280 -12.03 5.10 -23.50
N LYS A 281 -13.08 5.73 -22.97
CA LYS A 281 -13.60 7.02 -23.49
C LYS A 281 -12.59 8.17 -23.31
N MET A 282 -11.67 8.04 -22.35
CA MET A 282 -10.55 8.97 -22.13
C MET A 282 -9.30 8.61 -22.97
N ASN A 283 -9.39 7.60 -23.85
CA ASN A 283 -8.29 7.03 -24.64
C ASN A 283 -7.17 6.37 -23.82
N LEU A 284 -7.50 5.86 -22.64
CA LEU A 284 -6.57 5.14 -21.78
C LEU A 284 -6.84 3.64 -21.81
N LYS A 285 -5.76 2.86 -21.87
CA LYS A 285 -5.81 1.40 -21.70
C LYS A 285 -5.49 1.01 -20.25
N PRO A 286 -6.12 -0.03 -19.71
CA PRO A 286 -5.82 -0.48 -18.36
C PRO A 286 -4.48 -1.24 -18.31
N THR A 287 -3.65 -0.94 -17.32
CA THR A 287 -2.87 -1.96 -16.60
C THR A 287 -3.59 -2.24 -15.28
N MET A 288 -3.39 -3.39 -14.65
CA MET A 288 -4.21 -3.79 -13.50
C MET A 288 -3.38 -4.45 -12.40
N LEU A 289 -3.75 -4.17 -11.16
CA LEU A 289 -3.23 -4.83 -9.97
C LEU A 289 -4.39 -5.20 -9.05
N ALA A 290 -4.76 -6.48 -9.05
CA ALA A 290 -5.78 -7.03 -8.16
C ALA A 290 -5.16 -7.44 -6.81
N THR A 291 -5.86 -7.15 -5.70
CA THR A 291 -5.45 -7.52 -4.34
C THR A 291 -6.55 -8.31 -3.62
N ALA A 292 -6.18 -9.14 -2.66
CA ALA A 292 -7.13 -9.87 -1.81
C ALA A 292 -6.83 -9.57 -0.33
N THR A 293 -7.81 -9.80 0.55
CA THR A 293 -7.59 -9.80 2.00
C THR A 293 -6.49 -10.80 2.35
N SER A 294 -5.57 -10.39 3.22
CA SER A 294 -4.50 -11.27 3.68
C SER A 294 -5.08 -12.51 4.38
N PRO A 295 -4.67 -13.73 4.00
CA PRO A 295 -5.09 -14.93 4.73
C PRO A 295 -4.58 -14.94 6.18
N ASN A 296 -3.48 -14.22 6.45
CA ASN A 296 -2.90 -14.12 7.79
C ASN A 296 -1.95 -12.90 7.89
N LYS A 297 -2.40 -11.83 8.57
CA LYS A 297 -1.60 -10.61 8.78
C LYS A 297 -0.34 -10.84 9.62
N GLN A 298 -0.34 -11.84 10.52
CA GLN A 298 0.85 -12.21 11.28
C GLN A 298 1.89 -12.89 10.40
N PHE A 299 1.48 -13.70 9.41
CA PHE A 299 2.40 -14.23 8.40
C PHE A 299 3.06 -13.10 7.60
N ASP A 300 2.27 -12.12 7.13
CA ASP A 300 2.83 -10.98 6.39
C ASP A 300 3.81 -10.17 7.26
N TYR A 301 3.48 -9.97 8.55
CA TYR A 301 4.33 -9.29 9.52
C TYR A 301 5.62 -10.06 9.82
N ASP A 302 5.54 -11.38 9.99
CA ASP A 302 6.70 -12.22 10.32
C ASP A 302 7.73 -12.27 9.17
N HIS A 303 7.27 -12.07 7.93
CA HIS A 303 8.05 -12.23 6.70
C HIS A 303 8.32 -10.92 5.93
N ARG A 304 8.06 -9.74 6.54
CA ARG A 304 8.31 -8.44 5.88
C ARG A 304 9.79 -8.10 5.72
N GLU A 305 10.66 -8.77 6.48
CA GLU A 305 12.11 -8.48 6.53
C GLU A 305 12.98 -9.67 6.10
N ASP A 306 12.41 -10.73 5.51
CA ASP A 306 13.14 -11.92 5.05
C ASP A 306 14.30 -11.61 4.10
N ARG A 307 14.19 -10.51 3.35
CA ARG A 307 15.24 -10.01 2.47
C ARG A 307 16.55 -9.78 3.21
N ALA A 308 16.54 -9.55 4.52
CA ALA A 308 17.75 -9.41 5.34
C ALA A 308 18.69 -10.63 5.27
N LEU A 309 18.20 -11.80 4.84
CA LEU A 309 19.02 -13.00 4.64
C LEU A 309 20.01 -12.85 3.47
N TYR A 310 19.71 -12.02 2.48
CA TYR A 310 20.50 -11.84 1.27
C TYR A 310 20.72 -10.38 0.86
N LEU A 311 20.22 -9.41 1.64
CA LEU A 311 20.36 -7.99 1.34
C LEU A 311 21.77 -7.49 1.62
N ASP A 312 22.47 -7.12 0.56
CA ASP A 312 23.68 -6.31 0.60
C ASP A 312 23.68 -5.23 -0.49
N LYS A 313 24.78 -4.48 -0.58
CA LYS A 313 24.89 -3.39 -1.56
C LYS A 313 24.93 -3.93 -3.00
N ALA A 314 25.64 -5.03 -3.26
CA ALA A 314 25.79 -5.55 -4.62
C ALA A 314 24.43 -6.00 -5.17
N TYR A 315 23.64 -6.70 -4.35
CA TYR A 315 22.26 -7.05 -4.68
C TYR A 315 21.42 -5.81 -4.99
N VAL A 316 21.45 -4.76 -4.15
CA VAL A 316 20.69 -3.52 -4.38
C VAL A 316 21.08 -2.85 -5.70
N GLU A 317 22.38 -2.72 -5.98
CA GLU A 317 22.84 -2.11 -7.24
C GLU A 317 22.39 -2.92 -8.46
N ARG A 318 22.46 -4.26 -8.40
CA ARG A 318 21.95 -5.14 -9.47
C ARG A 318 20.44 -4.95 -9.68
N CYS A 319 19.68 -4.81 -8.59
CA CYS A 319 18.24 -4.55 -8.66
C CYS A 319 17.91 -3.18 -9.27
N LEU A 320 18.72 -2.15 -8.98
CA LEU A 320 18.55 -0.80 -9.56
C LEU A 320 18.93 -0.79 -11.04
N GLU A 321 19.99 -1.51 -11.41
CA GLU A 321 20.40 -1.69 -12.82
C GLU A 321 19.30 -2.39 -13.63
N ALA A 322 18.75 -3.50 -13.14
CA ALA A 322 17.67 -4.22 -13.81
C ALA A 322 16.44 -3.33 -14.06
N ARG A 323 16.01 -2.56 -13.06
CA ARG A 323 14.90 -1.59 -13.21
C ARG A 323 15.21 -0.54 -14.27
N LYS A 324 16.41 0.02 -14.23
CA LYS A 324 16.84 1.07 -15.16
C LYS A 324 16.88 0.54 -16.60
N ASN A 325 17.42 -0.66 -16.82
CA ASN A 325 17.48 -1.27 -18.15
C ASN A 325 16.08 -1.43 -18.74
N TYR A 326 15.15 -2.01 -17.97
CA TYR A 326 13.77 -2.18 -18.43
C TYR A 326 13.08 -0.83 -18.71
N PHE A 327 13.27 0.17 -17.85
CA PHE A 327 12.73 1.50 -18.09
C PHE A 327 13.34 2.19 -19.33
N GLU A 328 14.62 1.98 -19.63
CA GLU A 328 15.24 2.49 -20.86
C GLU A 328 14.67 1.82 -22.11
N GLU A 329 14.46 0.51 -22.05
CA GLU A 329 13.84 -0.29 -23.12
C GLU A 329 12.40 0.15 -23.37
N GLU A 330 11.61 0.28 -22.30
CA GLU A 330 10.17 0.57 -22.34
C GLU A 330 9.82 2.03 -22.00
N LYS A 331 10.75 2.96 -22.18
CA LYS A 331 10.59 4.38 -21.81
C LYS A 331 9.37 5.05 -22.42
N LYS A 332 8.92 4.57 -23.60
CA LYS A 332 7.72 5.09 -24.27
C LYS A 332 6.45 4.68 -23.51
N LEU A 333 6.37 3.43 -23.05
CA LEU A 333 5.26 2.95 -22.23
C LEU A 333 5.28 3.67 -20.87
N ALA A 334 6.45 3.76 -20.24
CA ALA A 334 6.61 4.46 -18.96
C ALA A 334 6.17 5.93 -19.03
N ALA A 335 6.63 6.68 -20.04
CA ALA A 335 6.24 8.09 -20.21
C ALA A 335 4.74 8.26 -20.54
N GLY A 336 4.14 7.26 -21.20
CA GLY A 336 2.72 7.19 -21.52
C GLY A 336 1.82 6.81 -20.34
N HIS A 337 2.40 6.44 -19.19
CA HIS A 337 1.65 6.02 -18.03
C HIS A 337 1.07 7.23 -17.26
N ALA A 338 -0.25 7.22 -17.04
CA ALA A 338 -1.01 8.31 -16.46
C ALA A 338 -1.02 8.28 -14.92
N GLY A 339 -0.57 7.18 -14.31
CA GLY A 339 -0.59 6.96 -12.87
C GLY A 339 -1.75 6.05 -12.43
N PRO A 340 -1.85 5.78 -11.12
CA PRO A 340 -2.80 4.81 -10.59
C PRO A 340 -4.19 5.42 -10.36
N ALA A 341 -5.22 4.63 -10.62
CA ALA A 341 -6.56 4.83 -10.12
C ALA A 341 -6.84 3.68 -9.14
N VAL A 342 -7.11 4.00 -7.87
CA VAL A 342 -7.07 3.04 -6.75
C VAL A 342 -8.46 2.92 -6.12
N ILE A 343 -8.92 1.69 -5.97
CA ILE A 343 -10.04 1.33 -5.10
C ILE A 343 -9.43 0.68 -3.86
N GLU A 344 -9.63 1.29 -2.71
CA GLU A 344 -9.24 0.75 -1.40
C GLU A 344 -10.44 0.13 -0.67
N VAL A 345 -10.13 -0.72 0.31
CA VAL A 345 -11.12 -1.35 1.17
C VAL A 345 -10.85 -1.06 2.63
N PHE A 346 -11.91 -1.15 3.43
CA PHE A 346 -11.83 -0.99 4.88
C PHE A 346 -12.89 -1.81 5.61
N GLY A 347 -12.77 -1.94 6.93
CA GLY A 347 -13.70 -2.75 7.73
C GLY A 347 -13.10 -4.02 8.35
N GLU A 348 -11.89 -4.39 7.94
CA GLU A 348 -11.14 -5.49 8.55
C GLU A 348 -10.87 -5.22 10.03
N GLU A 349 -10.73 -6.29 10.82
CA GLU A 349 -10.31 -6.15 12.21
C GLU A 349 -8.90 -5.53 12.31
N PRO A 350 -8.72 -4.52 13.20
CA PRO A 350 -7.41 -3.92 13.43
C PRO A 350 -6.39 -4.95 13.89
N PHE A 351 -5.21 -4.89 13.29
CA PHE A 351 -4.13 -5.85 13.55
C PHE A 351 -3.08 -5.27 14.51
N SER A 352 -2.87 -5.99 15.63
CA SER A 352 -1.78 -5.76 16.57
C SER A 352 -0.82 -6.95 16.50
N PRO A 353 0.34 -6.81 15.84
CA PRO A 353 1.26 -7.91 15.61
C PRO A 353 1.97 -8.38 16.89
N GLU A 354 2.27 -9.68 16.93
CA GLU A 354 3.20 -10.25 17.89
C GLU A 354 4.64 -10.16 17.35
N ASN A 355 5.57 -9.65 18.16
CA ASN A 355 6.99 -9.62 17.80
C ASN A 355 7.63 -10.97 18.11
N LYS A 356 7.92 -11.76 17.08
CA LYS A 356 8.64 -13.03 17.23
C LYS A 356 10.14 -12.83 17.32
N GLU A 357 10.79 -13.60 18.17
CA GLU A 357 12.25 -13.58 18.32
C GLU A 357 12.93 -14.21 17.11
N CYS A 358 12.35 -15.29 16.57
CA CYS A 358 12.92 -16.03 15.45
C CYS A 358 12.65 -15.39 14.08
N ALA A 359 11.82 -14.35 13.99
CA ALA A 359 11.59 -13.63 12.73
C ALA A 359 12.87 -12.93 12.26
N VAL A 360 13.11 -12.96 10.94
CA VAL A 360 14.25 -12.28 10.33
C VAL A 360 14.09 -10.76 10.48
N LYS A 361 15.17 -10.06 10.80
CA LYS A 361 15.17 -8.60 11.00
C LYS A 361 16.36 -7.96 10.31
N TYR A 362 16.16 -6.79 9.72
CA TYR A 362 17.24 -5.99 9.18
C TYR A 362 18.18 -5.51 10.29
N ASN A 363 19.48 -5.59 10.02
CA ASN A 363 20.48 -4.84 10.81
C ASN A 363 20.56 -3.38 10.34
N GLU A 364 21.28 -2.53 11.08
CA GLU A 364 21.40 -1.09 10.79
C GLU A 364 21.95 -0.81 9.38
N LYS A 365 22.93 -1.60 8.90
CA LYS A 365 23.48 -1.44 7.55
C LYS A 365 22.43 -1.75 6.49
N GLN A 366 21.64 -2.79 6.69
CA GLN A 366 20.56 -3.19 5.80
C GLN A 366 19.41 -2.18 5.79
N GLN A 367 19.05 -1.61 6.93
CA GLN A 367 18.07 -0.53 7.01
C GLN A 367 18.49 0.68 6.17
N LYS A 368 19.77 1.09 6.24
CA LYS A 368 20.32 2.16 5.39
C LYS A 368 20.29 1.80 3.91
N LEU A 369 20.50 0.53 3.56
CA LEU A 369 20.36 0.05 2.18
C LEU A 369 18.91 0.08 1.69
N CYS A 370 17.93 -0.24 2.53
CA CYS A 370 16.52 -0.11 2.19
C CYS A 370 16.15 1.35 1.91
N VAL A 371 16.60 2.29 2.76
CA VAL A 371 16.38 3.73 2.54
C VAL A 371 17.04 4.19 1.23
N TYR A 372 18.27 3.77 0.97
CA TYR A 372 18.98 4.08 -0.27
C TYR A 372 18.26 3.53 -1.51
N GLU A 373 17.88 2.25 -1.50
CA GLU A 373 17.17 1.63 -2.62
C GLU A 373 15.83 2.35 -2.89
N MET A 374 15.08 2.65 -1.83
CA MET A 374 13.79 3.33 -1.92
C MET A 374 13.92 4.72 -2.54
N ASN A 375 14.95 5.47 -2.14
CA ASN A 375 15.24 6.78 -2.73
C ASN A 375 15.63 6.69 -4.20
N MET A 376 16.55 5.78 -4.56
CA MET A 376 17.00 5.61 -5.95
C MET A 376 15.87 5.11 -6.87
N ALA A 377 15.07 4.15 -6.40
CA ALA A 377 13.93 3.63 -7.17
C ALA A 377 12.83 4.70 -7.35
N GLY A 378 12.55 5.50 -6.32
CA GLY A 378 11.60 6.62 -6.41
C GLY A 378 12.01 7.65 -7.45
N GLN A 379 13.31 8.00 -7.50
CA GLN A 379 13.85 8.89 -8.53
C GLN A 379 13.68 8.32 -9.94
N MET A 380 14.01 7.04 -10.15
CA MET A 380 13.81 6.38 -11.45
C MET A 380 12.33 6.39 -11.85
N ILE A 381 11.41 6.06 -10.94
CA ILE A 381 9.98 6.09 -11.23
C ILE A 381 9.56 7.49 -11.69
N ASN A 382 9.96 8.55 -11.00
CA ASN A 382 9.58 9.92 -11.39
C ASN A 382 10.26 10.38 -12.69
N GLU A 383 11.46 9.90 -13.01
CA GLU A 383 12.16 10.19 -14.27
C GLU A 383 11.47 9.55 -15.49
N TYR A 384 11.15 8.25 -15.42
CA TYR A 384 10.57 7.52 -16.55
C TYR A 384 9.04 7.61 -16.61
N ILE A 385 8.37 7.54 -15.46
CA ILE A 385 6.94 7.81 -15.29
C ILE A 385 6.79 9.25 -14.81
N LYS A 386 6.96 10.18 -15.75
CA LYS A 386 6.97 11.63 -15.55
C LYS A 386 5.97 12.12 -14.50
N GLY A 387 6.48 12.41 -13.30
CA GLY A 387 5.68 12.84 -12.15
C GLY A 387 4.82 14.06 -12.47
N GLU A 388 5.44 15.05 -13.11
CA GLU A 388 4.86 16.33 -13.51
C GLU A 388 3.73 16.20 -14.55
N GLU A 389 3.62 15.05 -15.22
CA GLU A 389 2.60 14.78 -16.23
C GLU A 389 1.56 13.73 -15.79
N ARG A 390 1.70 13.11 -14.60
CA ARG A 390 0.79 12.04 -14.13
C ARG A 390 -0.07 12.50 -12.96
N SER A 391 -1.20 11.83 -12.74
CA SER A 391 -2.06 12.05 -11.57
C SER A 391 -2.54 10.71 -11.02
N PHE A 392 -3.35 10.76 -9.96
CA PHE A 392 -3.97 9.57 -9.40
C PHE A 392 -5.40 9.84 -8.95
N THR A 393 -6.11 8.77 -8.63
CA THR A 393 -7.33 8.87 -7.83
C THR A 393 -7.40 7.72 -6.87
N ILE A 394 -7.99 7.96 -5.71
CA ILE A 394 -8.24 6.95 -4.71
C ILE A 394 -9.66 7.10 -4.15
N ILE A 395 -10.35 5.98 -4.00
CA ILE A 395 -11.71 5.88 -3.44
C ILE A 395 -11.78 4.63 -2.56
N ALA A 396 -12.53 4.68 -1.47
CA ALA A 396 -12.65 3.54 -0.55
C ALA A 396 -14.09 3.04 -0.39
N TYR A 397 -14.22 1.72 -0.15
CA TYR A 397 -15.48 1.04 0.15
C TYR A 397 -15.33 0.06 1.32
N PRO A 398 -16.36 -0.15 2.14
CA PRO A 398 -16.28 -1.17 3.19
C PRO A 398 -16.31 -2.57 2.57
N ILE A 399 -15.77 -3.54 3.29
CA ILE A 399 -15.93 -4.97 3.00
C ILE A 399 -16.81 -5.67 4.06
N PRO A 400 -17.37 -6.85 3.75
CA PRO A 400 -18.33 -7.54 4.62
C PRO A 400 -17.86 -7.81 6.06
N GLU A 401 -16.55 -7.97 6.29
CA GLU A 401 -15.96 -8.10 7.63
C GLU A 401 -16.28 -6.93 8.58
N ILE A 402 -16.70 -5.77 8.06
CA ILE A 402 -17.11 -4.63 8.88
C ILE A 402 -18.29 -4.93 9.83
N GLY A 403 -19.08 -5.96 9.52
CA GLY A 403 -20.11 -6.51 10.39
C GLY A 403 -21.51 -6.59 9.76
N GLU A 404 -22.50 -6.98 10.56
CA GLU A 404 -23.87 -7.28 10.09
C GLU A 404 -24.57 -6.10 9.38
N ARG A 405 -24.16 -4.85 9.68
CA ARG A 405 -24.66 -3.63 9.04
C ARG A 405 -23.91 -3.25 7.76
N PHE A 406 -23.17 -4.19 7.16
CA PHE A 406 -22.35 -3.97 5.96
C PHE A 406 -23.09 -3.21 4.84
N GLU A 407 -24.30 -3.65 4.44
CA GLU A 407 -25.03 -3.02 3.33
C GLU A 407 -25.44 -1.56 3.65
N GLU A 408 -25.77 -1.26 4.92
CA GLU A 408 -26.07 0.10 5.38
C GLU A 408 -24.80 0.98 5.33
N ILE A 409 -23.68 0.47 5.85
CA ILE A 409 -22.40 1.19 5.85
C ILE A 409 -21.91 1.41 4.42
N PHE A 410 -22.11 0.45 3.52
CA PHE A 410 -21.78 0.59 2.10
C PHE A 410 -22.59 1.73 1.46
N ALA A 411 -23.90 1.77 1.70
CA ALA A 411 -24.76 2.84 1.20
C ALA A 411 -24.37 4.22 1.77
N GLU A 412 -24.03 4.32 3.06
CA GLU A 412 -23.51 5.56 3.66
C GLU A 412 -22.15 5.95 3.06
N THR A 413 -21.28 4.98 2.77
CA THR A 413 -19.99 5.25 2.12
C THR A 413 -20.17 5.78 0.70
N VAL A 414 -21.14 5.26 -0.06
CA VAL A 414 -21.51 5.82 -1.38
C VAL A 414 -21.98 7.28 -1.25
N LYS A 415 -22.75 7.62 -0.21
CA LYS A 415 -23.15 9.01 0.06
C LYS A 415 -21.95 9.89 0.40
N LEU A 416 -21.01 9.39 1.21
CA LEU A 416 -19.77 10.10 1.52
C LEU A 416 -18.96 10.39 0.26
N ASN A 417 -18.81 9.41 -0.61
CA ASN A 417 -18.06 9.53 -1.87
C ASN A 417 -18.72 10.50 -2.87
N THR A 418 -19.97 10.90 -2.64
CA THR A 418 -20.76 11.78 -3.53
C THR A 418 -21.20 13.08 -2.85
N LEU A 419 -20.55 13.47 -1.74
CA LEU A 419 -20.80 14.75 -1.06
C LEU A 419 -20.61 15.96 -2.01
N ASP A 420 -21.35 17.03 -1.76
CA ASP A 420 -21.40 18.21 -2.63
C ASP A 420 -20.05 18.93 -2.70
N TYR A 421 -19.34 18.72 -3.81
CA TYR A 421 -18.07 19.35 -4.13
C TYR A 421 -18.08 20.88 -3.94
N LYS A 422 -19.11 21.59 -4.42
CA LYS A 422 -19.16 23.06 -4.41
C LYS A 422 -19.45 23.62 -3.03
N LEU A 423 -20.25 22.90 -2.25
CA LEU A 423 -20.49 23.23 -0.85
C LEU A 423 -19.19 23.20 -0.05
N TYR A 424 -18.46 22.08 -0.09
CA TYR A 424 -17.20 21.92 0.65
C TYR A 424 -16.14 22.91 0.17
N GLN A 425 -15.96 23.07 -1.14
CA GLN A 425 -15.06 24.06 -1.73
C GLN A 425 -15.31 25.47 -1.17
N THR A 426 -16.58 25.89 -1.07
CA THR A 426 -16.97 27.22 -0.58
C THR A 426 -16.66 27.41 0.89
N ILE A 427 -16.91 26.39 1.72
CA ILE A 427 -16.65 26.46 3.17
C ILE A 427 -15.14 26.43 3.43
N GLN A 428 -14.41 25.52 2.79
CA GLN A 428 -12.96 25.40 2.87
C GLN A 428 -12.26 26.70 2.49
N GLN A 429 -12.74 27.41 1.46
CA GLN A 429 -12.17 28.71 1.09
C GLN A 429 -12.24 29.73 2.23
N LYS A 430 -13.33 29.75 3.02
CA LYS A 430 -13.41 30.66 4.19
C LYS A 430 -12.38 30.32 5.26
N ILE A 431 -12.10 29.03 5.45
CA ILE A 431 -11.06 28.56 6.36
C ILE A 431 -9.68 29.00 5.84
N ILE A 432 -9.42 28.80 4.55
CA ILE A 432 -8.19 29.23 3.87
C ILE A 432 -7.98 30.74 3.98
N ASP A 433 -9.02 31.54 3.75
CA ASP A 433 -8.91 33.01 3.81
C ASP A 433 -8.45 33.51 5.19
N VAL A 434 -8.83 32.81 6.27
CA VAL A 434 -8.35 33.11 7.63
C VAL A 434 -6.94 32.56 7.86
N LEU A 435 -6.69 31.32 7.42
CA LEU A 435 -5.38 30.67 7.53
C LEU A 435 -4.27 31.42 6.76
N ASP A 436 -4.58 32.04 5.62
CA ASP A 436 -3.67 32.87 4.82
C ASP A 436 -3.19 34.12 5.59
N THR A 437 -3.86 34.48 6.69
CA THR A 437 -3.44 35.57 7.58
C THR A 437 -2.53 35.13 8.73
N ALA A 438 -2.32 33.82 8.88
CA ALA A 438 -1.61 33.24 10.01
C ALA A 438 -0.10 33.53 9.95
N ASP A 439 0.45 33.92 11.10
CA ASP A 439 1.88 33.72 11.36
C ASP A 439 2.12 32.28 11.84
N GLN A 440 1.35 31.83 12.82
CA GLN A 440 1.39 30.46 13.29
C GLN A 440 -0.03 29.95 13.54
N VAL A 441 -0.20 28.64 13.52
CA VAL A 441 -1.42 27.97 13.98
C VAL A 441 -1.08 27.19 15.24
N HIS A 442 -1.88 27.38 16.29
CA HIS A 442 -1.75 26.67 17.56
C HIS A 442 -2.84 25.61 17.67
N ILE A 443 -2.43 24.36 17.86
CA ILE A 443 -3.31 23.20 17.99
C ILE A 443 -3.17 22.64 19.41
N THR A 444 -4.30 22.51 20.11
CA THR A 444 -4.34 21.96 21.47
C THR A 444 -5.30 20.77 21.56
N GLY A 445 -4.90 19.75 22.32
CA GLY A 445 -5.74 18.61 22.67
C GLY A 445 -6.54 18.86 23.96
N LYS A 446 -7.64 18.12 24.14
CA LYS A 446 -8.45 18.11 25.38
C LYS A 446 -8.44 16.75 26.08
N GLY A 447 -8.88 16.76 27.34
CA GLY A 447 -9.03 15.55 28.13
C GLY A 447 -7.69 14.88 28.41
N LYS A 448 -7.47 13.68 27.85
CA LYS A 448 -6.20 12.96 27.95
C LYS A 448 -5.21 13.29 26.82
N ASN A 449 -5.69 13.92 25.75
CA ASN A 449 -4.85 14.27 24.63
C ASN A 449 -3.89 15.40 25.03
N LYS A 450 -2.59 15.18 24.83
CA LYS A 450 -1.52 16.08 25.26
C LYS A 450 -1.02 17.00 24.16
N THR A 451 -1.73 17.08 23.03
CA THR A 451 -1.30 17.90 21.91
C THR A 451 -1.17 19.36 22.34
N ASP A 452 -0.02 19.95 22.05
CA ASP A 452 0.30 21.36 22.20
C ASP A 452 1.35 21.67 21.13
N LEU A 453 0.87 22.08 19.96
CA LEU A 453 1.67 22.14 18.74
C LEU A 453 1.51 23.51 18.06
N TYR A 454 2.64 24.15 17.78
CA TYR A 454 2.70 25.36 16.98
C TYR A 454 3.22 25.01 15.59
N VAL A 455 2.44 25.30 14.56
CA VAL A 455 2.82 25.13 13.16
C VAL A 455 3.07 26.49 12.54
N ASN A 456 4.27 26.71 12.01
CA ASN A 456 4.63 27.95 11.35
C ASN A 456 4.16 27.95 9.89
N ILE A 457 3.41 28.98 9.51
CA ILE A 457 2.78 29.09 8.20
C ILE A 457 3.63 29.93 7.25
N TRP A 458 3.58 29.59 5.97
CA TRP A 458 4.25 30.33 4.90
C TRP A 458 3.78 31.79 4.85
N LYS A 459 4.73 32.74 4.73
CA LYS A 459 4.41 34.17 4.69
C LYS A 459 4.14 34.62 3.26
N LEU A 460 2.90 34.99 2.98
CA LEU A 460 2.49 35.51 1.67
C LEU A 460 3.14 36.86 1.38
N LYS A 461 3.62 37.03 0.15
CA LYS A 461 4.14 38.31 -0.36
C LYS A 461 3.00 39.17 -0.92
N ASP A 462 2.08 38.55 -1.64
CA ASP A 462 0.88 39.19 -2.20
C ASP A 462 -0.37 38.35 -1.88
N PRO A 463 -1.05 38.58 -0.73
CA PRO A 463 -2.25 37.83 -0.34
C PRO A 463 -3.42 37.93 -1.33
N SER A 464 -3.37 38.86 -2.30
CA SER A 464 -4.38 38.95 -3.36
C SER A 464 -4.17 37.96 -4.51
N LYS A 465 -3.00 37.32 -4.57
CA LYS A 465 -2.59 36.41 -5.65
C LYS A 465 -1.98 35.10 -5.18
N GLU A 466 -1.59 35.03 -3.92
CA GLU A 466 -0.90 33.88 -3.32
C GLU A 466 -1.74 33.34 -2.17
N THR A 467 -1.66 32.03 -1.95
CA THR A 467 -2.26 31.33 -0.82
C THR A 467 -1.28 30.31 -0.24
N ALA A 468 -1.32 30.13 1.07
CA ALA A 468 -0.49 29.18 1.79
C ALA A 468 -1.17 27.82 1.95
N PHE A 469 -2.46 27.71 1.64
CA PHE A 469 -3.23 26.48 1.80
C PHE A 469 -3.91 26.07 0.51
N GLU A 470 -4.01 24.77 0.27
CA GLU A 470 -4.73 24.19 -0.86
C GLU A 470 -6.16 23.81 -0.46
N ASN A 471 -7.10 24.10 -1.36
CA ASN A 471 -8.50 23.70 -1.25
C ASN A 471 -8.65 22.28 -1.81
N CYS A 472 -8.59 21.28 -0.93
CA CYS A 472 -8.63 19.87 -1.33
C CYS A 472 -10.06 19.33 -1.27
N VAL A 473 -10.57 19.07 -2.47
CA VAL A 473 -11.89 18.51 -2.72
C VAL A 473 -11.72 17.18 -3.46
N ALA A 474 -12.80 16.52 -3.86
CA ALA A 474 -12.78 15.17 -4.42
C ALA A 474 -12.28 15.15 -5.88
N ASP A 475 -11.08 15.70 -6.12
CA ASP A 475 -10.40 15.76 -7.42
C ASP A 475 -9.30 14.69 -7.56
N VAL A 476 -8.71 14.22 -6.45
CA VAL A 476 -7.82 13.03 -6.41
C VAL A 476 -8.15 12.09 -5.26
N ASN A 477 -8.56 12.63 -4.12
CA ASN A 477 -8.92 11.87 -2.92
C ASN A 477 -10.44 11.89 -2.73
N ILE A 478 -11.10 10.74 -2.84
CA ILE A 478 -12.55 10.61 -2.65
C ILE A 478 -12.81 9.85 -1.33
N PRO A 479 -13.57 10.41 -0.37
CA PRO A 479 -14.46 11.57 -0.46
C PRO A 479 -13.77 12.93 -0.27
N VAL A 480 -14.52 14.04 -0.50
CA VAL A 480 -14.07 15.40 -0.17
C VAL A 480 -13.65 15.53 1.30
N GLY A 481 -12.78 16.50 1.60
CA GLY A 481 -12.90 17.19 2.88
C GLY A 481 -11.61 17.49 3.65
N GLU A 482 -10.70 18.29 3.09
CA GLU A 482 -9.62 18.90 3.86
C GLU A 482 -9.13 20.22 3.26
N VAL A 483 -8.40 21.00 4.06
CA VAL A 483 -7.50 22.07 3.57
C VAL A 483 -6.12 21.80 4.13
N PHE A 484 -5.08 21.90 3.30
CA PHE A 484 -3.73 21.48 3.72
C PHE A 484 -2.64 22.47 3.27
N THR A 485 -1.46 22.36 3.87
CA THR A 485 -0.27 23.16 3.53
C THR A 485 1.01 22.36 3.75
N SER A 486 2.09 22.71 3.04
CA SER A 486 3.45 22.37 3.47
C SER A 486 3.94 23.39 4.50
N PRO A 487 4.14 23.00 5.77
CA PRO A 487 4.50 23.94 6.81
C PRO A 487 5.94 24.44 6.67
N VAL A 488 6.20 25.65 7.19
CA VAL A 488 7.58 26.13 7.37
C VAL A 488 8.17 25.39 8.56
N LEU A 489 9.25 24.63 8.34
CA LEU A 489 9.84 23.81 9.41
C LEU A 489 10.35 24.66 10.57
N GLU A 490 11.14 25.70 10.30
CA GLU A 490 11.66 26.60 11.35
C GLU A 490 10.51 27.14 12.23
N LYS A 491 10.63 27.04 13.55
CA LYS A 491 9.62 27.41 14.55
C LYS A 491 8.34 26.56 14.57
N THR A 492 8.23 25.50 13.77
CA THR A 492 7.21 24.46 13.96
C THR A 492 7.68 23.56 15.11
N THR A 493 6.97 23.55 16.23
CA THR A 493 7.45 22.91 17.47
C THR A 493 6.31 22.53 18.40
N GLY A 494 6.51 21.47 19.17
CA GLY A 494 5.54 21.02 20.17
C GLY A 494 5.32 19.52 20.13
N THR A 495 4.23 19.08 20.75
CA THR A 495 3.87 17.66 20.87
C THR A 495 2.59 17.40 20.10
N LEU A 496 2.62 16.39 19.23
CA LEU A 496 1.46 15.72 18.64
C LEU A 496 1.17 14.47 19.47
N PHE A 497 -0.07 14.30 19.92
CA PHE A 497 -0.52 13.13 20.64
C PHE A 497 -1.83 12.60 20.06
N VAL A 498 -1.94 11.28 19.91
CA VAL A 498 -3.20 10.60 19.54
C VAL A 498 -3.42 9.41 20.45
N GLY A 499 -4.60 9.32 21.07
CA GLY A 499 -4.94 8.26 22.03
C GLY A 499 -4.87 6.86 21.41
N GLN A 500 -5.39 6.70 20.21
CA GLN A 500 -5.27 5.48 19.41
C GLN A 500 -5.37 5.82 17.92
N VAL A 501 -4.50 5.25 17.09
CA VAL A 501 -4.51 5.46 15.64
C VAL A 501 -4.05 4.22 14.90
N TYR A 502 -4.64 3.96 13.73
CA TYR A 502 -4.24 2.86 12.85
C TYR A 502 -3.50 3.41 11.64
N LEU A 503 -2.21 3.09 11.52
CA LEU A 503 -1.35 3.57 10.44
C LEU A 503 -0.79 2.38 9.67
N ASN A 504 -1.01 2.34 8.35
CA ASN A 504 -0.46 1.29 7.48
C ASN A 504 -0.73 -0.15 7.95
N GLY A 505 -1.94 -0.45 8.43
CA GLY A 505 -2.27 -1.80 8.89
C GLY A 505 -1.81 -2.11 10.33
N LEU A 506 -1.33 -1.11 11.07
CA LEU A 506 -0.75 -1.28 12.41
C LEU A 506 -1.40 -0.34 13.42
N ASN A 507 -1.81 -0.88 14.57
CA ASN A 507 -2.40 -0.12 15.67
C ASN A 507 -1.33 0.55 16.53
N TYR A 508 -1.55 1.79 16.93
CA TYR A 508 -0.70 2.55 17.85
C TYR A 508 -1.51 3.09 19.02
N GLU A 509 -1.09 2.78 20.24
CA GLU A 509 -1.74 3.26 21.46
C GLU A 509 -0.92 4.38 22.10
N ASN A 510 -1.57 5.50 22.40
CA ASN A 510 -0.96 6.73 22.96
C ASN A 510 0.28 7.17 22.17
N LEU A 511 0.13 7.28 20.85
CA LEU A 511 1.20 7.74 19.96
C LEU A 511 1.55 9.19 20.30
N GLU A 512 2.82 9.44 20.63
CA GLU A 512 3.33 10.77 20.96
C GLU A 512 4.56 11.05 20.09
N ILE A 513 4.54 12.18 19.36
CA ILE A 513 5.65 12.65 18.54
C ILE A 513 5.94 14.10 18.89
N ARG A 514 7.19 14.39 19.24
CA ARG A 514 7.67 15.74 19.53
C ARG A 514 8.43 16.30 18.35
N PHE A 515 8.07 17.52 17.94
CA PHE A 515 8.72 18.24 16.86
C PHE A 515 9.57 19.39 17.41
N LYS A 516 10.70 19.62 16.75
CA LYS A 516 11.52 20.81 16.93
C LYS A 516 12.00 21.31 15.57
N ASP A 517 11.68 22.56 15.27
CA ASP A 517 11.91 23.16 13.96
C ASP A 517 11.44 22.24 12.83
N GLY A 518 10.22 21.72 12.99
CA GLY A 518 9.52 20.89 12.02
C GLY A 518 10.08 19.48 11.86
N MET A 519 11.15 19.12 12.58
CA MET A 519 11.75 17.78 12.54
C MET A 519 11.31 16.95 13.74
N VAL A 520 11.12 15.65 13.54
CA VAL A 520 10.87 14.70 14.63
C VAL A 520 12.08 14.66 15.57
N GLU A 521 11.89 15.10 16.82
CA GLU A 521 12.91 15.14 17.88
C GLU A 521 12.88 13.87 18.74
N SER A 522 11.68 13.41 19.10
CA SER A 522 11.48 12.18 19.87
C SER A 522 10.07 11.63 19.67
N TYR A 523 9.89 10.35 19.96
CA TYR A 523 8.62 9.65 19.78
C TYR A 523 8.48 8.47 20.75
N THR A 524 7.24 8.11 21.06
CA THR A 524 6.92 6.90 21.83
C THR A 524 5.46 6.47 21.57
N CYS A 525 5.15 5.23 21.96
CA CYS A 525 3.79 4.68 22.05
C CYS A 525 3.75 3.70 23.24
N THR A 526 2.62 3.03 23.45
CA THR A 526 2.38 2.14 24.60
C THR A 526 1.93 0.73 24.23
N ASN A 527 2.12 0.34 22.96
CA ASN A 527 1.75 -0.98 22.44
C ASN A 527 2.46 -2.15 23.15
N PHE A 528 3.70 -1.95 23.56
CA PHE A 528 4.53 -2.95 24.21
C PHE A 528 4.92 -2.52 25.63
N LYS A 529 5.27 -3.49 26.48
CA LYS A 529 5.71 -3.21 27.86
C LYS A 529 7.08 -2.53 27.90
N ASP A 530 7.94 -2.82 26.93
CA ASP A 530 9.27 -2.23 26.82
C ASP A 530 9.25 -0.95 25.97
N GLU A 531 9.81 0.14 26.51
CA GLU A 531 9.91 1.43 25.82
C GLU A 531 10.79 1.33 24.57
N ALA A 532 11.85 0.49 24.60
CA ALA A 532 12.72 0.32 23.44
C ALA A 532 11.99 -0.36 22.27
N GLU A 533 11.11 -1.32 22.55
CA GLU A 533 10.24 -1.94 21.54
C GLU A 533 9.25 -0.95 20.94
N ASN A 534 8.62 -0.10 21.77
CA ASN A 534 7.71 0.96 21.30
C ASN A 534 8.42 1.94 20.36
N LYS A 535 9.65 2.37 20.70
CA LYS A 535 10.46 3.23 19.83
C LYS A 535 10.85 2.52 18.54
N LYS A 536 11.30 1.27 18.62
CA LYS A 536 11.64 0.48 17.44
C LYS A 536 10.43 0.33 16.51
N TYR A 537 9.25 0.07 17.06
CA TYR A 537 8.00 -0.06 16.31
C TYR A 537 7.65 1.19 15.51
N ILE A 538 7.80 2.38 16.10
CA ILE A 538 7.60 3.66 15.38
C ILE A 538 8.71 3.87 14.35
N ARG A 539 9.98 3.64 14.71
CA ARG A 539 11.11 3.85 13.80
C ARG A 539 11.01 2.99 12.54
N ASP A 540 10.62 1.73 12.68
CA ASP A 540 10.56 0.80 11.56
C ASP A 540 9.34 1.08 10.66
N ASN A 541 8.21 1.47 11.24
CA ASN A 541 6.94 1.51 10.50
C ASN A 541 6.47 2.92 10.13
N VAL A 542 6.70 3.93 10.98
CA VAL A 542 6.33 5.35 10.74
C VAL A 542 7.52 6.10 10.15
N LEU A 543 8.72 5.99 10.76
CA LEU A 543 9.91 6.68 10.24
C LEU A 543 10.60 5.95 9.08
N LYS A 544 10.14 4.74 8.71
CA LYS A 544 10.71 3.93 7.61
C LYS A 544 12.25 3.79 7.70
N HIS A 545 12.74 3.58 8.93
CA HIS A 545 14.16 3.48 9.29
C HIS A 545 15.01 4.75 9.11
N HIS A 546 14.41 5.89 8.77
CA HIS A 546 15.08 7.19 8.83
C HIS A 546 15.38 7.58 10.29
N ASP A 547 16.44 8.36 10.50
CA ASP A 547 16.81 8.84 11.84
C ASP A 547 15.84 9.91 12.35
N THR A 548 15.32 10.74 11.44
CA THR A 548 14.30 11.76 11.67
C THR A 548 13.58 12.04 10.36
N LEU A 549 12.37 12.59 10.45
CA LEU A 549 11.55 13.02 9.31
C LEU A 549 11.01 14.44 9.58
N PRO A 550 10.79 15.26 8.54
CA PRO A 550 10.11 16.54 8.69
C PRO A 550 8.58 16.35 8.81
N MET A 551 7.91 17.39 9.31
CA MET A 551 6.47 17.57 9.13
C MET A 551 6.22 18.00 7.68
N GLY A 552 5.76 17.07 6.86
CA GLY A 552 5.51 17.27 5.44
C GLY A 552 4.23 18.04 5.16
N GLU A 553 3.23 17.87 6.03
CA GLU A 553 1.88 18.43 5.87
C GLU A 553 1.32 18.87 7.21
N PHE A 554 0.54 19.95 7.17
CA PHE A 554 -0.47 20.27 8.17
C PHE A 554 -1.81 20.48 7.46
N ALA A 555 -2.86 19.82 7.95
CA ALA A 555 -4.18 19.92 7.36
C ALA A 555 -5.30 19.96 8.40
N ILE A 556 -6.45 20.46 7.96
CA ILE A 556 -7.70 20.48 8.71
C ILE A 556 -8.72 19.70 7.90
N GLY A 557 -9.01 18.46 8.29
CA GLY A 557 -10.13 17.70 7.80
C GLY A 557 -11.44 18.46 8.05
N THR A 558 -12.37 18.38 7.11
CA THR A 558 -13.67 19.08 7.15
C THR A 558 -14.85 18.12 6.99
N ASN A 559 -14.61 16.82 6.90
CA ASN A 559 -15.64 15.82 6.68
C ASN A 559 -16.25 15.29 8.00
N THR A 560 -17.07 16.12 8.62
CA THR A 560 -17.82 15.77 9.83
C THR A 560 -18.90 14.72 9.59
N THR A 561 -19.37 14.54 8.34
CA THR A 561 -20.27 13.46 7.96
C THR A 561 -19.58 12.10 8.08
N ALA A 562 -18.34 11.98 7.60
CA ALA A 562 -17.53 10.78 7.77
C ALA A 562 -17.24 10.52 9.26
N TYR A 563 -16.89 11.56 10.02
CA TYR A 563 -16.72 11.46 11.47
C TYR A 563 -17.99 10.93 12.16
N ARG A 564 -19.17 11.44 11.77
CA ARG A 564 -20.44 10.99 12.34
C ARG A 564 -20.75 9.53 11.97
N MET A 565 -20.57 9.16 10.71
CA MET A 565 -20.72 7.77 10.23
C MET A 565 -19.84 6.83 11.06
N ALA A 566 -18.56 7.19 11.28
CA ALA A 566 -17.64 6.39 12.07
C ALA A 566 -18.15 6.10 13.49
N ARG A 567 -18.81 7.07 14.12
CA ARG A 567 -19.36 6.95 15.48
C ARG A 567 -20.68 6.19 15.53
N ASP A 568 -21.60 6.46 14.61
CA ASP A 568 -22.91 5.79 14.57
C ASP A 568 -22.77 4.28 14.29
N TYR A 569 -21.78 3.92 13.48
CA TYR A 569 -21.46 2.53 13.19
C TYR A 569 -20.40 1.92 14.11
N GLN A 570 -19.68 2.73 14.90
CA GLN A 570 -18.57 2.31 15.78
C GLN A 570 -17.44 1.62 14.99
N ILE A 571 -16.96 2.30 13.95
CA ILE A 571 -15.98 1.78 12.98
C ILE A 571 -14.79 2.72 12.78
N ALA A 572 -14.56 3.67 13.69
CA ALA A 572 -13.49 4.67 13.54
C ALA A 572 -12.09 4.04 13.44
N ASP A 573 -11.86 2.95 14.18
CA ASP A 573 -10.66 2.13 14.16
C ASP A 573 -10.50 1.27 12.89
N LYS A 574 -11.55 1.17 12.09
CA LYS A 574 -11.60 0.38 10.84
C LYS A 574 -11.57 1.24 9.59
N LEU A 575 -11.59 2.57 9.70
CA LEU A 575 -11.54 3.46 8.55
C LEU A 575 -10.13 3.46 7.92
N PRO A 576 -10.03 3.58 6.58
CA PRO A 576 -8.75 3.76 5.93
C PRO A 576 -8.26 5.19 6.18
N ILE A 577 -6.94 5.41 6.09
CA ILE A 577 -6.32 6.73 6.28
C ILE A 577 -7.00 7.79 5.40
N LEU A 578 -7.28 7.44 4.13
CA LEU A 578 -8.01 8.26 3.16
C LEU A 578 -9.27 8.94 3.72
N ILE A 579 -10.06 8.21 4.51
CA ILE A 579 -11.28 8.74 5.14
C ILE A 579 -10.95 9.33 6.50
N ALA A 580 -10.14 8.64 7.31
CA ALA A 580 -9.83 9.03 8.67
C ALA A 580 -9.18 10.41 8.77
N GLU A 581 -8.25 10.75 7.86
CA GLU A 581 -7.58 12.06 7.81
C GLU A 581 -8.56 13.23 7.66
N LYS A 582 -9.69 13.00 6.98
CA LYS A 582 -10.72 14.03 6.76
C LYS A 582 -11.61 14.25 7.98
N THR A 583 -11.44 13.47 9.05
CA THR A 583 -12.25 13.48 10.28
C THR A 583 -11.62 14.25 11.46
N GLY A 584 -10.61 15.08 11.19
CA GLY A 584 -9.97 15.96 12.18
C GLY A 584 -8.76 16.67 11.58
N PRO A 585 -7.99 17.47 12.34
CA PRO A 585 -6.70 17.94 11.88
C PRO A 585 -5.70 16.78 11.82
N HIS A 586 -4.89 16.74 10.77
CA HIS A 586 -3.84 15.75 10.59
C HIS A 586 -2.51 16.38 10.21
N PHE A 587 -1.46 15.59 10.43
CA PHE A 587 -0.08 15.99 10.24
C PHE A 587 0.68 14.83 9.62
N ALA A 588 1.33 15.08 8.48
CA ALA A 588 2.15 14.09 7.83
C ALA A 588 3.58 14.12 8.35
N VAL A 589 4.12 12.95 8.66
CA VAL A 589 5.57 12.76 8.91
C VAL A 589 6.20 12.21 7.63
N GLY A 590 7.12 12.96 7.03
CA GLY A 590 7.75 12.62 5.75
C GLY A 590 7.78 13.77 4.73
N ASP A 591 7.78 13.42 3.45
CA ASP A 591 7.81 14.36 2.32
C ASP A 591 6.58 15.27 2.29
N THR A 592 6.69 16.42 1.61
CA THR A 592 5.54 17.31 1.37
C THR A 592 4.55 16.65 0.40
N CYS A 593 3.28 17.08 0.43
CA CYS A 593 2.25 16.66 -0.53
C CYS A 593 2.61 17.03 -1.98
N TYR A 594 3.57 17.95 -2.15
CA TYR A 594 4.10 18.40 -3.44
C TYR A 594 5.42 17.73 -3.81
N SER A 595 5.79 16.62 -3.19
CA SER A 595 7.01 15.89 -3.54
C SER A 595 7.10 15.68 -5.07
N HIS A 596 8.17 16.19 -5.68
CA HIS A 596 8.42 16.24 -7.13
C HIS A 596 7.53 17.20 -7.95
N GLU A 597 6.63 17.93 -7.30
CA GLU A 597 5.75 18.93 -7.90
C GLU A 597 6.06 20.35 -7.41
N GLU A 598 7.05 20.57 -6.55
CA GLU A 598 7.25 21.87 -5.87
C GLU A 598 7.47 23.05 -6.83
N ASP A 599 8.00 22.78 -8.02
CA ASP A 599 8.28 23.78 -9.06
C ASP A 599 7.11 24.00 -10.05
N ASN A 600 6.06 23.16 -10.00
CA ASN A 600 4.93 23.17 -10.95
C ASN A 600 3.74 24.00 -10.46
N ILE A 601 3.72 25.33 -10.62
CA ILE A 601 2.68 26.23 -10.06
C ILE A 601 1.24 25.70 -10.24
N SER A 602 0.57 25.42 -9.12
CA SER A 602 -0.85 25.06 -9.02
C SER A 602 -1.64 26.23 -8.44
N TYR A 603 -2.94 26.23 -8.68
CA TYR A 603 -3.82 27.32 -8.32
C TYR A 603 -5.05 26.79 -7.59
N ASN A 604 -5.46 27.49 -6.55
CA ASN A 604 -6.74 27.23 -5.91
C ASN A 604 -7.90 27.64 -6.84
N PRO A 605 -9.13 27.16 -6.56
CA PRO A 605 -10.33 27.53 -7.32
C PRO A 605 -10.62 29.04 -7.37
N ASP A 606 -10.12 29.82 -6.40
CA ASP A 606 -10.22 31.28 -6.35
C ASP A 606 -9.20 31.99 -7.27
N GLY A 607 -8.30 31.23 -7.91
CA GLY A 607 -7.26 31.71 -8.82
C GLY A 607 -5.96 32.14 -8.13
N LYS A 608 -5.83 32.01 -6.80
CA LYS A 608 -4.57 32.27 -6.09
C LYS A 608 -3.57 31.14 -6.34
N ALA A 609 -2.31 31.50 -6.58
CA ALA A 609 -1.21 30.57 -6.71
C ALA A 609 -0.86 29.97 -5.34
N ILE A 610 -0.74 28.65 -5.27
CA ILE A 610 -0.34 27.97 -4.04
C ILE A 610 1.19 28.08 -3.91
N VAL A 611 1.66 28.73 -2.86
CA VAL A 611 3.10 29.04 -2.68
C VAL A 611 3.78 28.20 -1.61
N ALA A 612 3.04 27.63 -0.67
CA ALA A 612 3.56 26.80 0.42
C ALA A 612 3.73 25.35 -0.02
N ARG A 613 4.73 25.10 -0.87
CA ARG A 613 4.92 23.80 -1.54
C ARG A 613 6.22 23.10 -1.21
N GLU A 614 7.20 23.88 -0.75
CA GLU A 614 8.47 23.36 -0.31
C GLU A 614 8.71 23.73 1.14
N ASN A 615 9.55 22.94 1.80
CA ASN A 615 10.05 23.24 3.12
C ASN A 615 11.60 23.16 3.09
N SER A 616 12.30 23.38 4.21
CA SER A 616 13.77 23.41 4.19
C SER A 616 14.43 22.04 3.90
N VAL A 617 13.68 20.94 3.96
CA VAL A 617 14.13 19.61 3.51
C VAL A 617 13.91 19.47 2.01
N SER A 618 12.68 19.65 1.51
CA SER A 618 12.39 19.46 0.08
C SER A 618 13.04 20.52 -0.82
N ALA A 619 13.36 21.71 -0.28
CA ALA A 619 14.16 22.72 -0.97
C ALA A 619 15.59 22.24 -1.32
N GLN A 620 16.11 21.24 -0.60
CA GLN A 620 17.42 20.65 -0.88
C GLN A 620 17.47 19.96 -2.24
N ARG A 621 16.33 19.71 -2.92
CA ARG A 621 16.30 19.11 -4.27
C ARG A 621 17.13 19.90 -5.29
N LYS A 622 17.26 21.20 -5.07
CA LYS A 622 18.06 22.13 -5.89
C LYS A 622 19.58 21.85 -5.78
N GLU A 623 20.00 21.14 -4.73
CA GLU A 623 21.39 20.73 -4.48
C GLU A 623 21.58 19.21 -4.57
N SER A 624 20.64 18.45 -4.00
CA SER A 624 20.67 16.99 -3.90
C SER A 624 19.24 16.45 -3.75
N VAL A 625 18.73 15.85 -4.83
CA VAL A 625 17.44 15.15 -4.88
C VAL A 625 17.35 14.06 -3.82
N GLU A 626 18.44 13.32 -3.60
CA GLU A 626 18.52 12.24 -2.61
C GLU A 626 18.20 12.70 -1.17
N LYS A 627 18.55 13.95 -0.81
CA LYS A 627 18.29 14.50 0.52
C LYS A 627 16.91 15.11 0.68
N ALA A 628 16.24 15.40 -0.43
CA ALA A 628 14.98 16.12 -0.46
C ALA A 628 13.76 15.19 -0.41
N TYR A 629 13.87 14.00 -1.01
CA TYR A 629 12.76 13.05 -1.15
C TYR A 629 13.02 11.77 -0.34
N LEU A 630 12.39 11.69 0.81
CA LEU A 630 12.50 10.59 1.77
C LEU A 630 11.62 9.39 1.38
N ASN A 631 10.72 9.60 0.40
CA ASN A 631 9.79 8.65 -0.20
C ASN A 631 8.75 8.08 0.78
N CYS A 632 8.54 8.75 1.91
CA CYS A 632 7.52 8.40 2.89
C CYS A 632 6.65 9.61 3.19
N HIS A 633 5.39 9.35 3.50
CA HIS A 633 4.40 10.33 3.93
C HIS A 633 3.40 9.54 4.77
N THR A 634 3.17 9.93 6.01
CA THR A 634 2.27 9.19 6.92
C THR A 634 1.46 10.18 7.74
N ASP A 635 0.17 10.22 7.44
CA ASP A 635 -0.81 11.09 8.09
C ASP A 635 -1.22 10.58 9.45
N ILE A 636 -1.20 11.47 10.42
CA ILE A 636 -1.58 11.21 11.80
C ILE A 636 -2.66 12.20 12.20
N THR A 637 -3.88 11.69 12.40
CA THR A 637 -5.08 12.51 12.65
C THR A 637 -5.40 12.59 14.13
N ILE A 638 -5.75 13.78 14.61
CA ILE A 638 -6.34 13.98 15.93
C ILE A 638 -7.87 13.93 15.79
N PRO A 639 -8.57 12.98 16.43
CA PRO A 639 -10.03 12.94 16.41
C PRO A 639 -10.66 14.22 16.97
N TYR A 640 -11.79 14.68 16.42
CA TYR A 640 -12.48 15.89 16.91
C TYR A 640 -12.83 15.87 18.41
N ASP A 641 -13.12 14.71 18.98
CA ASP A 641 -13.43 14.55 20.41
C ASP A 641 -12.19 14.56 21.31
N GLU A 642 -10.99 14.46 20.74
CA GLU A 642 -9.72 14.69 21.42
C GLU A 642 -9.17 16.10 21.20
N LEU A 643 -9.73 16.87 20.26
CA LEU A 643 -9.31 18.21 19.90
C LEU A 643 -9.96 19.29 20.79
N ASP A 644 -9.13 20.19 21.33
CA ASP A 644 -9.59 21.40 22.04
C ASP A 644 -9.72 22.57 21.06
N LYS A 645 -8.62 23.07 20.50
CA LYS A 645 -8.63 24.24 19.62
C LYS A 645 -7.70 24.13 18.43
N ILE A 646 -8.10 24.82 17.36
CA ILE A 646 -7.22 25.25 16.28
C ILE A 646 -7.34 26.78 16.20
N THR A 647 -6.29 27.46 16.65
CA THR A 647 -6.25 28.92 16.75
C THR A 647 -5.24 29.48 15.76
N VAL A 648 -5.70 30.36 14.87
CA VAL A 648 -4.84 31.18 14.02
C VAL A 648 -4.25 32.31 14.86
N ILE A 649 -2.92 32.47 14.83
CA ILE A 649 -2.18 33.55 15.47
C ILE A 649 -1.57 34.42 14.38
N ARG A 650 -1.96 35.69 14.31
CA ARG A 650 -1.45 36.64 13.31
C ARG A 650 -0.16 37.30 13.79
N LYS A 651 0.53 37.96 12.86
CA LYS A 651 1.78 38.68 13.14
C LYS A 651 1.66 39.78 14.20
N ASP A 652 0.48 40.40 14.35
CA ASP A 652 0.20 41.42 15.37
C ASP A 652 -0.21 40.82 16.73
N GLY A 653 -0.29 39.49 16.83
CA GLY A 653 -0.71 38.75 18.01
C GLY A 653 -2.22 38.61 18.16
N SER A 654 -3.02 39.13 17.23
CA SER A 654 -4.46 38.85 17.21
C SER A 654 -4.73 37.40 16.85
N THR A 655 -5.80 36.84 17.41
CA THR A 655 -6.14 35.42 17.25
C THR A 655 -7.55 35.22 16.73
N GLU A 656 -7.78 34.11 16.05
CA GLU A 656 -9.10 33.66 15.63
C GLU A 656 -9.18 32.13 15.67
N ASP A 657 -10.23 31.60 16.29
CA ASP A 657 -10.43 30.16 16.43
C ASP A 657 -11.17 29.62 15.20
N ILE A 658 -10.60 28.59 14.56
CA ILE A 658 -11.28 27.83 13.50
C ILE A 658 -12.15 26.74 14.13
N ILE A 659 -11.55 26.02 15.09
CA ILE A 659 -12.21 24.98 15.88
C ILE A 659 -12.08 25.32 17.36
N ALA A 660 -13.17 25.13 18.10
CA ALA A 660 -13.16 25.13 19.56
C ALA A 660 -14.07 24.01 20.09
N ASP A 661 -13.58 23.27 21.09
CA ASP A 661 -14.22 22.08 21.67
C ASP A 661 -14.62 21.03 20.60
N GLY A 662 -13.75 20.82 19.61
CA GLY A 662 -13.99 19.86 18.53
C GLY A 662 -15.07 20.25 17.52
N LYS A 663 -15.53 21.51 17.53
CA LYS A 663 -16.53 22.04 16.58
C LYS A 663 -15.99 23.24 15.82
N PHE A 664 -16.43 23.39 14.58
CA PHE A 664 -16.10 24.57 13.78
C PHE A 664 -16.82 25.80 14.34
N VAL A 665 -16.07 26.85 14.67
CA VAL A 665 -16.61 28.11 15.24
C VAL A 665 -16.39 29.32 14.35
N LEU A 666 -15.63 29.16 13.27
CA LEU A 666 -15.39 30.21 12.28
C LEU A 666 -16.68 30.56 11.53
N ALA A 667 -16.95 31.84 11.33
CA ALA A 667 -18.14 32.30 10.63
C ALA A 667 -18.21 31.72 9.21
N GLY A 668 -19.36 31.15 8.84
CA GLY A 668 -19.58 30.55 7.53
C GLY A 668 -19.17 29.08 7.41
N THR A 669 -18.78 28.43 8.52
CA THR A 669 -18.48 26.99 8.62
C THR A 669 -19.57 26.20 9.33
N GLU A 670 -20.70 26.84 9.69
CA GLU A 670 -21.73 26.29 10.57
C GLU A 670 -22.32 24.98 10.04
N GLN A 671 -22.45 24.86 8.72
CA GLN A 671 -22.96 23.67 8.05
C GLN A 671 -22.11 22.42 8.30
N LEU A 672 -20.79 22.57 8.53
CA LEU A 672 -19.94 21.44 8.91
C LEU A 672 -20.34 20.87 10.28
N ASN A 673 -21.01 21.63 11.14
CA ASN A 673 -21.45 21.10 12.42
C ASN A 673 -22.79 20.37 12.36
N GLU A 674 -23.55 20.46 11.26
CA GLU A 674 -24.89 19.83 11.16
C GLU A 674 -24.86 18.31 11.45
N PRO A 675 -23.88 17.52 10.95
CA PRO A 675 -23.77 16.10 11.28
C PRO A 675 -23.44 15.81 12.76
N LEU A 676 -22.93 16.81 13.49
CA LEU A 676 -22.51 16.67 14.89
C LEU A 676 -23.63 17.00 15.90
N LEU A 677 -24.78 17.48 15.42
CA LEU A 677 -25.90 17.92 16.27
C LEU A 677 -26.81 16.80 16.76
#